data_AF-A0A1V8SLE0-F1
#
_entry.id   AF-A0A1V8SLE0-F1
#
_cell.length_a   1.000
_cell.length_b   1.000
_cell.length_c   1.000
_cell.angle_alpha   90.00
_cell.angle_beta   90.00
_cell.angle_gamma   90.00
#
_symmetry.space_group_name_H-M   'P 1'
#
loop_
_entity.id
_entity.type
_entity.pdbx_description
1 polymer ?
#
loop_
_entity_poly.entity_id
_entity_poly.type
_entity_poly.pdbx_seq_one_letter_code
_entity_poly.pdbx_strand_id
1 'polypeptide(L)'
;MSDPSEEPADNTSVHDSPSEDEQQSPAKPRELPADLPRLLDDRRNVPSYGEETEYYDAWQGQSQFLTAPSLATPINFNLSLHEPDDEGTFGGNDEARIAQMLASKQTKADDSDASETAEDDIIQDKKLSRDQKTAALQDFLFMAASNGDAARVQRLTRGEAADLIDINAVDAEGTPPLVYASCFGHRDVVIALLNAGAVVDKQDKNLWTALMWSMTNSHKDIAKTLLDHGASTDVKSSSGRTALDFVPPNSDMSGFLQHNGYSIGNAGVTDDFYVAGLSQDRYEEEMADNEMRRRMMMESAMNLEVDLGNLGLNEPPEEQDHEEEGQDFVWDRCLNDQMFVFMESDIERILNVVVTNMTPQRSASQKPVPANLIFLGARYAFYHANRELLADWLVSAQEKIYAVVDKYQWDMTILAFWISNATLLLYYLKKDTGLTQETTQFQAQMAELIHEIYILIIRDAERRMDKVLDTAILDHETIPGFEEIQFQNEWKFLRSKTKVKAEPVQKSFRPPSPKKKAQISPRNITSLLSSTLFVLDLYDVHSVITAQILSQLHYWLGAEIFNRIMSNKRYLARTKAMQIRMNISMLEDWARTNNRQPEISQDDTTSPVSDSTVDAARRHLAPVVQLLQWLQCFSSIGEDKDAMEATLQQLPNLSTKQLLHAVKHYRAEVGEKTLSRPTLRHIQEVRTRSKTPADPPASPTKNGTAPPTPMSPGGGDGAFGDGDDDVVPETNMLNPALLLPFHLPTSTDMLVSYGAGFGGMNRERERHYVPSVPPEILSKLDPGSGNGMEIQALTSGAVEHLTNATTKSGDKVTFVPADDIDKTFKSDSIDLISSALSSRILSFSDEWFAEASNLTNPKPPIRKLGVFTFAGAWYDGWETRRHNPEEFDWVVIKLGVASGKVKGIEVDTFGFSGNQAPEVGVQGCFVTDEAKEEEVGKEDFAGWETILDKQECGPSQRHGWLLPESARQKAYTHVRLQMFPDGGIARFRLYGSVVPVLPQDLSTVFDLAATVNGGVAVSCSDQHFGTKDNLLLPGRGVDMGDGWETKRSRGEHVDWVVIKLGTPGIINKLVVDTAHFRGNFPQKVQVFAAAAEGGVPEGASERWVEILAPQKTGPDKEHEYEGEVLKSGGEKYGFVKMVIIPDGGVKRIRVFGRQG
;
A
#
# COMPACT_ATOMS: atom_id res chain seq x y z
N MET A 1 -103.58 -27.45 -16.67
CA MET A 1 -103.16 -28.79 -16.20
C MET A 1 -101.87 -29.13 -16.92
N SER A 2 -100.72 -29.31 -16.28
CA SER A 2 -100.40 -29.23 -14.84
C SER A 2 -98.88 -29.09 -14.65
N ASP A 3 -98.45 -28.66 -13.47
CA ASP A 3 -97.18 -29.06 -12.78
C ASP A 3 -97.07 -30.62 -12.68
N PRO A 4 -95.94 -31.28 -12.30
CA PRO A 4 -94.71 -30.71 -11.72
C PRO A 4 -93.32 -31.37 -12.06
N SER A 5 -92.24 -30.68 -11.65
CA SER A 5 -90.95 -31.17 -11.08
C SER A 5 -90.07 -32.22 -11.81
N GLU A 6 -88.95 -31.76 -12.38
CA GLU A 6 -87.83 -32.53 -13.00
C GLU A 6 -86.47 -31.95 -12.48
N GLU A 7 -85.33 -32.63 -12.30
CA GLU A 7 -84.50 -33.43 -13.25
C GLU A 7 -84.08 -32.67 -14.55
N PRO A 8 -83.08 -33.11 -15.35
CA PRO A 8 -81.72 -33.58 -14.99
C PRO A 8 -80.61 -33.16 -16.03
N ALA A 9 -79.44 -33.81 -15.93
CA ALA A 9 -78.62 -34.41 -17.02
C ALA A 9 -77.75 -33.64 -18.05
N ASP A 10 -76.59 -34.26 -18.27
CA ASP A 10 -75.93 -34.65 -19.54
C ASP A 10 -74.90 -33.77 -20.31
N ASN A 11 -74.09 -34.52 -21.07
CA ASN A 11 -73.34 -34.21 -22.31
C ASN A 11 -71.91 -33.59 -22.28
N THR A 12 -70.96 -34.38 -22.83
CA THR A 12 -70.08 -34.13 -24.01
C THR A 12 -69.54 -32.70 -24.26
N SER A 13 -68.35 -32.39 -24.82
CA SER A 13 -67.17 -33.09 -25.38
C SER A 13 -66.41 -32.05 -26.24
N VAL A 14 -65.09 -32.17 -26.39
CA VAL A 14 -64.32 -31.91 -27.65
C VAL A 14 -64.29 -30.48 -28.28
N HIS A 15 -63.10 -29.85 -28.22
CA HIS A 15 -62.21 -29.41 -29.34
C HIS A 15 -61.11 -28.49 -28.76
N ASP A 16 -59.82 -28.84 -28.77
CA ASP A 16 -58.82 -28.89 -29.86
C ASP A 16 -57.86 -27.68 -29.82
N SER A 17 -56.59 -27.96 -29.50
CA SER A 17 -55.28 -27.42 -29.95
C SER A 17 -55.15 -25.98 -30.52
N PRO A 18 -54.03 -25.23 -30.32
CA PRO A 18 -52.67 -25.72 -30.03
C PRO A 18 -51.76 -24.90 -29.05
N SER A 19 -50.57 -25.46 -28.78
CA SER A 19 -49.22 -24.84 -28.55
C SER A 19 -48.96 -23.65 -27.58
N GLU A 20 -47.90 -23.87 -26.78
CA GLU A 20 -46.89 -22.92 -26.25
C GLU A 20 -47.19 -22.04 -25.01
N ASP A 21 -46.14 -21.94 -24.18
CA ASP A 21 -45.85 -21.05 -23.04
C ASP A 21 -46.90 -20.76 -21.93
N GLU A 22 -46.57 -21.10 -20.68
CA GLU A 22 -46.23 -20.09 -19.64
C GLU A 22 -45.91 -20.68 -18.24
N GLN A 23 -45.10 -19.91 -17.52
CA GLN A 23 -44.39 -20.17 -16.27
C GLN A 23 -45.23 -20.66 -15.07
N GLN A 24 -44.76 -21.70 -14.38
CA GLN A 24 -45.25 -22.10 -13.05
C GLN A 24 -44.83 -21.10 -11.97
N SER A 25 -45.77 -20.69 -11.11
CA SER A 25 -45.50 -19.90 -9.91
C SER A 25 -45.26 -20.81 -8.69
N PRO A 26 -44.17 -20.63 -7.92
CA PRO A 26 -43.84 -21.54 -6.82
C PRO A 26 -44.60 -21.24 -5.52
N ALA A 27 -44.79 -22.26 -4.70
CA ALA A 27 -45.50 -22.19 -3.42
C ALA A 27 -44.74 -21.40 -2.34
N LYS A 28 -45.48 -20.77 -1.42
CA LYS A 28 -44.90 -20.01 -0.29
C LYS A 28 -44.16 -20.92 0.71
N PRO A 29 -42.97 -20.52 1.21
CA PRO A 29 -42.26 -21.25 2.26
C PRO A 29 -42.91 -21.05 3.66
N ARG A 30 -42.61 -21.96 4.58
CA ARG A 30 -43.06 -21.92 5.99
C ARG A 30 -42.36 -20.79 6.78
N GLU A 31 -43.11 -20.09 7.62
CA GLU A 31 -42.54 -19.13 8.58
C GLU A 31 -41.99 -19.80 9.84
N LEU A 32 -40.93 -19.22 10.41
CA LEU A 32 -40.27 -19.66 11.65
C LEU A 32 -40.98 -19.13 12.91
N PRO A 33 -40.80 -19.76 14.09
CA PRO A 33 -41.35 -19.29 15.37
C PRO A 33 -40.93 -17.87 15.77
N ALA A 34 -41.64 -17.27 16.72
CA ALA A 34 -41.52 -15.84 17.06
C ALA A 34 -40.26 -15.45 17.86
N ASP A 35 -39.58 -16.41 18.51
CA ASP A 35 -38.41 -16.16 19.38
C ASP A 35 -37.05 -16.13 18.64
N LEU A 36 -37.04 -16.03 17.30
CA LEU A 36 -35.83 -15.87 16.50
C LEU A 36 -35.90 -14.58 15.65
N PRO A 37 -34.84 -13.75 15.65
CA PRO A 37 -34.84 -12.48 14.91
C PRO A 37 -34.93 -12.72 13.40
N ARG A 38 -35.75 -11.91 12.72
CA ARG A 38 -36.22 -12.16 11.35
C ARG A 38 -35.55 -11.28 10.28
N LEU A 39 -34.52 -10.50 10.63
CA LEU A 39 -33.80 -9.58 9.73
C LEU A 39 -32.28 -9.77 9.85
N LEU A 40 -31.56 -9.61 8.73
CA LEU A 40 -30.11 -9.83 8.65
C LEU A 40 -29.27 -8.69 9.28
N ASP A 41 -29.88 -7.53 9.50
CA ASP A 41 -29.23 -6.35 10.10
C ASP A 41 -29.15 -6.39 11.64
N ASP A 42 -29.98 -7.20 12.32
CA ASP A 42 -30.02 -7.33 13.80
C ASP A 42 -28.81 -8.12 14.39
N ARG A 43 -27.78 -8.40 13.58
CA ARG A 43 -26.55 -9.11 14.00
C ARG A 43 -25.27 -8.27 13.89
N ARG A 44 -25.38 -6.95 13.76
CA ARG A 44 -24.25 -6.02 13.85
C ARG A 44 -24.39 -5.05 15.02
N ASN A 45 -24.28 -5.57 16.25
CA ASN A 45 -23.58 -4.81 17.28
C ASN A 45 -22.09 -4.87 16.97
N VAL A 46 -21.59 -3.88 16.25
CA VAL A 46 -20.19 -3.48 16.41
C VAL A 46 -20.02 -3.06 17.87
N PRO A 47 -18.94 -3.43 18.58
CA PRO A 47 -18.59 -2.76 19.81
C PRO A 47 -18.33 -1.29 19.46
N SER A 48 -19.33 -0.43 19.69
CA SER A 48 -19.03 0.97 19.83
C SER A 48 -18.16 1.05 21.08
N TYR A 49 -16.85 1.20 20.89
CA TYR A 49 -16.12 2.11 21.75
C TYR A 49 -16.98 3.36 21.85
N GLY A 50 -17.33 3.74 23.07
CA GLY A 50 -18.01 5.02 23.25
C GLY A 50 -17.09 6.06 22.66
N GLU A 51 -17.56 6.85 21.69
CA GLU A 51 -16.94 8.15 21.46
C GLU A 51 -16.94 8.82 22.82
N GLU A 52 -15.75 9.08 23.38
CA GLU A 52 -15.64 9.98 24.51
C GLU A 52 -16.22 11.30 24.01
N THR A 53 -17.45 11.60 24.42
CA THR A 53 -18.14 12.83 24.01
C THR A 53 -17.50 14.00 24.74
N GLU A 54 -16.32 14.38 24.26
CA GLU A 54 -15.66 15.62 24.57
C GLU A 54 -16.54 16.76 24.05
N TYR A 55 -17.22 17.45 24.96
CA TYR A 55 -17.81 18.73 24.61
C TYR A 55 -16.74 19.82 24.79
N TYR A 56 -16.18 20.28 23.69
CA TYR A 56 -15.25 21.40 23.69
C TYR A 56 -15.98 22.70 24.06
N ASP A 57 -15.71 23.25 25.25
CA ASP A 57 -16.22 24.56 25.62
C ASP A 57 -15.40 25.66 24.94
N ALA A 58 -15.94 26.17 23.84
CA ALA A 58 -15.38 27.27 23.06
C ALA A 58 -15.14 28.57 23.84
N TRP A 59 -15.67 28.70 25.07
CA TRP A 59 -15.42 29.84 25.96
C TRP A 59 -14.24 29.67 26.91
N GLN A 60 -13.83 28.43 27.22
CA GLN A 60 -12.74 28.16 28.18
C GLN A 60 -11.48 27.55 27.56
N GLY A 61 -11.56 27.05 26.33
CA GLY A 61 -10.39 26.51 25.63
C GLY A 61 -9.83 25.23 26.23
N GLN A 62 -10.66 24.51 27.00
CA GLN A 62 -10.34 23.21 27.60
C GLN A 62 -11.44 22.19 27.26
N SER A 63 -11.01 20.95 27.11
CA SER A 63 -11.86 19.77 27.00
C SER A 63 -12.23 19.24 28.39
N GLN A 64 -13.51 18.86 28.58
CA GLN A 64 -13.94 18.16 29.79
C GLN A 64 -14.44 16.76 29.46
N PHE A 65 -13.91 15.78 30.19
CA PHE A 65 -14.24 14.36 30.08
C PHE A 65 -15.20 13.95 31.20
N LEU A 66 -16.19 13.13 30.89
CA LEU A 66 -17.07 12.54 31.90
C LEU A 66 -16.44 11.28 32.49
N THR A 67 -15.72 11.47 33.60
CA THR A 67 -15.10 10.46 34.50
C THR A 67 -13.95 9.61 33.94
N ALA A 68 -12.88 9.48 34.74
CA ALA A 68 -11.71 8.66 34.45
C ALA A 68 -11.36 7.74 35.64
N PRO A 69 -10.87 6.51 35.40
CA PRO A 69 -10.13 5.73 36.39
C PRO A 69 -8.61 5.96 36.26
N SER A 70 -7.88 5.89 37.38
CA SER A 70 -6.43 6.06 37.43
C SER A 70 -5.66 4.82 36.94
N LEU A 71 -4.57 5.04 36.20
CA LEU A 71 -3.63 3.99 35.80
C LEU A 71 -2.93 3.35 37.01
N ALA A 72 -2.71 2.03 36.96
CA ALA A 72 -1.96 1.29 37.97
C ALA A 72 -0.46 1.30 37.66
N THR A 73 0.38 1.39 38.70
CA THR A 73 1.84 1.26 38.60
C THR A 73 2.26 -0.20 38.31
N PRO A 74 3.22 -0.44 37.41
CA PRO A 74 3.74 -1.79 37.16
C PRO A 74 4.55 -2.31 38.36
N ILE A 75 4.52 -3.63 38.55
CA ILE A 75 5.28 -4.34 39.58
C ILE A 75 6.51 -4.97 38.90
N ASN A 76 7.72 -4.61 39.34
CA ASN A 76 8.94 -5.24 38.85
C ASN A 76 9.11 -6.65 39.44
N PHE A 77 9.23 -7.64 38.57
CA PHE A 77 9.76 -8.97 38.91
C PHE A 77 11.22 -9.03 38.43
N ASN A 78 12.15 -9.32 39.35
CA ASN A 78 13.56 -9.50 39.02
C ASN A 78 13.93 -10.98 39.18
N LEU A 79 14.56 -11.56 38.15
CA LEU A 79 14.97 -12.98 38.08
C LEU A 79 16.48 -13.08 37.82
N SER A 80 17.27 -12.35 38.60
CA SER A 80 18.73 -12.44 38.62
C SER A 80 19.20 -13.62 39.48
N LEU A 81 19.47 -14.76 38.85
CA LEU A 81 20.13 -15.93 39.47
C LEU A 81 21.64 -15.68 39.65
N HIS A 82 22.01 -14.82 40.61
CA HIS A 82 23.32 -14.83 41.29
C HIS A 82 23.37 -13.80 42.43
N GLU A 83 23.20 -14.25 43.68
CA GLU A 83 24.03 -13.96 44.88
C GLU A 83 23.42 -14.67 46.11
N PRO A 84 24.17 -14.87 47.22
CA PRO A 84 23.99 -16.05 48.08
C PRO A 84 22.86 -15.94 49.13
N ASP A 85 22.30 -17.11 49.47
CA ASP A 85 21.27 -17.27 50.50
C ASP A 85 21.77 -16.89 51.92
N ASP A 86 20.89 -16.25 52.69
CA ASP A 86 21.05 -16.01 54.14
C ASP A 86 20.32 -17.10 54.94
N GLU A 87 20.88 -17.53 56.08
CA GLU A 87 20.53 -18.81 56.73
C GLU A 87 19.14 -18.85 57.41
N GLY A 88 18.43 -20.00 57.35
CA GLY A 88 17.02 -20.05 57.80
C GLY A 88 16.39 -21.38 58.28
N THR A 89 17.13 -22.48 58.51
CA THR A 89 16.67 -23.72 59.21
C THR A 89 15.33 -24.39 58.82
N PHE A 90 15.41 -25.56 58.17
CA PHE A 90 14.85 -26.83 58.66
C PHE A 90 15.41 -27.97 57.77
N GLY A 91 16.04 -28.99 58.35
CA GLY A 91 16.75 -30.01 57.56
C GLY A 91 16.53 -31.46 58.00
N GLY A 92 16.92 -32.39 57.12
CA GLY A 92 17.27 -33.76 57.48
C GLY A 92 16.50 -34.87 56.76
N ASN A 93 17.05 -35.37 55.63
CA ASN A 93 17.29 -36.81 55.39
C ASN A 93 17.91 -37.17 54.02
N ASP A 94 17.96 -36.26 53.05
CA ASP A 94 18.24 -36.64 51.65
C ASP A 94 19.68 -37.13 51.39
N GLU A 95 20.70 -36.60 52.08
CA GLU A 95 22.09 -37.03 51.88
C GLU A 95 22.33 -38.51 52.17
N ALA A 96 21.65 -39.11 53.16
CA ALA A 96 21.78 -40.52 53.47
C ALA A 96 21.21 -41.40 52.34
N ARG A 97 20.11 -40.97 51.72
CA ARG A 97 19.45 -41.65 50.59
C ARG A 97 20.29 -41.54 49.33
N ILE A 98 20.89 -40.37 49.08
CA ILE A 98 21.81 -40.12 47.97
C ILE A 98 23.10 -40.94 48.13
N ALA A 99 23.68 -41.01 49.33
CA ALA A 99 24.86 -41.84 49.61
C ALA A 99 24.58 -43.34 49.40
N GLN A 100 23.41 -43.83 49.82
CA GLN A 100 22.99 -45.21 49.59
C GLN A 100 22.80 -45.51 48.10
N MET A 101 22.22 -44.57 47.34
CA MET A 101 22.02 -44.66 45.89
C MET A 101 23.36 -44.63 45.10
N LEU A 102 24.34 -43.85 45.54
CA LEU A 102 25.71 -43.86 44.98
C LEU A 102 26.46 -45.16 45.32
N ALA A 103 26.36 -45.65 46.55
CA ALA A 103 26.98 -46.92 46.96
C ALA A 103 26.43 -48.14 46.17
N SER A 104 25.14 -48.14 45.82
CA SER A 104 24.55 -49.16 44.95
C SER A 104 24.97 -49.05 43.48
N LYS A 105 25.32 -47.85 42.98
CA LYS A 105 25.83 -47.69 41.61
C LYS A 105 27.29 -48.14 41.45
N GLN A 106 28.11 -48.05 42.51
CA GLN A 106 29.53 -48.39 42.47
C GLN A 106 29.85 -49.90 42.62
N THR A 107 28.85 -50.77 42.80
CA THR A 107 29.04 -52.21 43.06
C THR A 107 28.58 -53.15 41.94
N LYS A 108 28.18 -52.62 40.76
CA LYS A 108 27.70 -53.40 39.60
C LYS A 108 28.27 -52.97 38.24
N ALA A 109 29.57 -52.67 38.19
CA ALA A 109 30.28 -52.42 36.93
C ALA A 109 30.82 -53.71 36.26
N ASP A 110 31.01 -54.79 37.03
CA ASP A 110 31.46 -56.11 36.58
C ASP A 110 30.65 -57.21 37.30
N ASP A 111 29.56 -57.68 36.69
CA ASP A 111 28.96 -59.04 36.83
C ASP A 111 27.49 -59.03 36.34
N SER A 112 27.27 -59.37 35.06
CA SER A 112 25.92 -59.52 34.51
C SER A 112 25.24 -60.86 34.86
N ASP A 113 26.01 -61.91 35.19
CA ASP A 113 25.48 -63.25 35.50
C ASP A 113 25.09 -63.45 36.98
N ALA A 114 25.61 -62.63 37.90
CA ALA A 114 25.39 -62.82 39.34
C ALA A 114 24.05 -62.27 39.88
N SER A 115 23.31 -61.50 39.06
CA SER A 115 22.06 -60.84 39.48
C SER A 115 20.81 -61.68 39.20
N GLU A 116 20.95 -62.84 38.55
CA GLU A 116 19.84 -63.75 38.21
C GLU A 116 19.59 -64.77 39.34
N THR A 117 20.65 -65.34 39.92
CA THR A 117 20.54 -66.34 40.99
C THR A 117 19.84 -65.81 42.24
N ALA A 118 20.02 -64.54 42.57
CA ALA A 118 19.46 -63.93 43.78
C ALA A 118 17.92 -63.88 43.81
N GLU A 119 17.24 -63.85 42.65
CA GLU A 119 15.77 -63.85 42.58
C GLU A 119 15.24 -65.28 42.80
N ASP A 120 15.83 -66.26 42.11
CA ASP A 120 15.50 -67.67 42.25
C ASP A 120 15.81 -68.21 43.66
N ASP A 121 16.91 -67.76 44.29
CA ASP A 121 17.25 -68.10 45.68
C ASP A 121 16.17 -67.63 46.66
N ILE A 122 15.62 -66.42 46.48
CA ILE A 122 14.53 -65.87 47.32
C ILE A 122 13.23 -66.63 47.07
N ILE A 123 12.93 -67.01 45.83
CA ILE A 123 11.76 -67.84 45.49
C ILE A 123 11.88 -69.24 46.12
N GLN A 124 13.07 -69.84 46.13
CA GLN A 124 13.32 -71.19 46.64
C GLN A 124 13.54 -71.28 48.17
N ASP A 125 13.94 -70.21 48.88
CA ASP A 125 14.19 -70.28 50.33
C ASP A 125 12.91 -70.57 51.14
N LYS A 126 12.91 -71.68 51.90
CA LYS A 126 11.76 -72.12 52.71
C LYS A 126 11.65 -71.40 54.06
N LYS A 127 12.52 -70.44 54.38
CA LYS A 127 12.53 -69.72 55.68
C LYS A 127 11.79 -68.38 55.68
N LEU A 128 11.73 -67.66 54.56
CA LEU A 128 11.02 -66.37 54.49
C LEU A 128 9.49 -66.54 54.48
N SER A 129 8.79 -65.64 55.17
CA SER A 129 7.32 -65.55 55.05
C SER A 129 6.91 -65.13 53.64
N ARG A 130 5.71 -65.53 53.18
CA ARG A 130 5.17 -65.13 51.87
C ARG A 130 5.21 -63.61 51.69
N ASP A 131 4.83 -62.86 52.72
CA ASP A 131 4.78 -61.39 52.69
C ASP A 131 6.18 -60.77 52.56
N GLN A 132 7.21 -61.40 53.15
CA GLN A 132 8.60 -60.95 53.04
C GLN A 132 9.18 -61.21 51.65
N LYS A 133 8.78 -62.33 51.00
CA LYS A 133 9.14 -62.60 49.60
C LYS A 133 8.48 -61.61 48.65
N THR A 134 7.19 -61.37 48.82
CA THR A 134 6.44 -60.38 48.02
C THR A 134 7.06 -58.99 48.16
N ALA A 135 7.38 -58.53 49.37
CA ALA A 135 8.05 -57.23 49.56
C ALA A 135 9.40 -57.15 48.82
N ALA A 136 10.28 -58.14 49.00
CA ALA A 136 11.59 -58.13 48.34
C ALA A 136 11.50 -58.19 46.81
N LEU A 137 10.60 -59.01 46.26
CA LEU A 137 10.36 -59.11 44.81
C LEU A 137 9.73 -57.83 44.24
N GLN A 138 8.89 -57.14 45.01
CA GLN A 138 8.33 -55.85 44.64
C GLN A 138 9.38 -54.74 44.62
N ASP A 139 10.30 -54.71 45.60
CA ASP A 139 11.45 -53.80 45.62
C ASP A 139 12.36 -54.01 44.40
N PHE A 140 12.58 -55.27 43.98
CA PHE A 140 13.29 -55.57 42.73
C PHE A 140 12.54 -55.07 41.49
N LEU A 141 11.20 -55.12 41.47
CA LEU A 141 10.41 -54.57 40.35
C LEU A 141 10.54 -53.05 40.26
N PHE A 142 10.45 -52.32 41.38
CA PHE A 142 10.68 -50.86 41.40
C PHE A 142 12.09 -50.50 40.93
N MET A 143 13.10 -51.24 41.42
CA MET A 143 14.50 -51.03 41.03
C MET A 143 14.73 -51.33 39.54
N ALA A 144 14.11 -52.38 38.98
CA ALA A 144 14.19 -52.68 37.56
C ALA A 144 13.49 -51.62 36.70
N ALA A 145 12.33 -51.12 37.16
CA ALA A 145 11.58 -50.07 36.46
C ALA A 145 12.31 -48.72 36.43
N SER A 146 13.02 -48.37 37.51
CA SER A 146 13.81 -47.14 37.60
C SER A 146 15.15 -47.20 36.86
N ASN A 147 15.71 -48.40 36.61
CA ASN A 147 16.99 -48.56 35.90
C ASN A 147 16.84 -48.93 34.41
N GLY A 148 15.62 -49.16 33.92
CA GLY A 148 15.38 -49.50 32.52
C GLY A 148 15.56 -50.98 32.16
N ASP A 149 15.66 -51.90 33.12
CA ASP A 149 15.91 -53.33 32.87
C ASP A 149 14.62 -54.07 32.44
N ALA A 150 14.28 -53.94 31.16
CA ALA A 150 13.12 -54.56 30.55
C ALA A 150 13.17 -56.11 30.58
N ALA A 151 14.36 -56.72 30.57
CA ALA A 151 14.52 -58.17 30.61
C ALA A 151 14.12 -58.72 31.99
N ARG A 152 14.57 -58.08 33.07
CA ARG A 152 14.21 -58.44 34.44
C ARG A 152 12.73 -58.19 34.72
N VAL A 153 12.16 -57.08 34.26
CA VAL A 153 10.71 -56.81 34.36
C VAL A 153 9.89 -57.90 33.64
N GLN A 154 10.29 -58.33 32.44
CA GLN A 154 9.60 -59.41 31.72
C GLN A 154 9.72 -60.77 32.41
N ARG A 155 10.84 -61.07 33.09
CA ARG A 155 10.99 -62.32 33.87
C ARG A 155 10.12 -62.30 35.14
N LEU A 156 10.16 -61.21 35.91
CA LEU A 156 9.36 -61.06 37.12
C LEU A 156 7.85 -61.13 36.84
N THR A 157 7.40 -60.57 35.71
CA THR A 157 5.98 -60.55 35.32
C THR A 157 5.47 -61.81 34.61
N ARG A 158 6.36 -62.68 34.09
CA ARG A 158 5.97 -63.90 33.33
C ARG A 158 6.45 -65.23 33.93
N GLY A 159 7.36 -65.20 34.90
CA GLY A 159 7.92 -66.38 35.58
C GLY A 159 7.11 -66.82 36.81
N GLU A 160 7.66 -67.75 37.59
CA GLU A 160 7.02 -68.28 38.82
C GLU A 160 6.80 -67.21 39.91
N ALA A 161 7.42 -66.04 39.78
CA ALA A 161 7.22 -64.88 40.66
C ALA A 161 5.92 -64.09 40.39
N ALA A 162 5.25 -64.28 39.24
CA ALA A 162 4.08 -63.50 38.86
C ALA A 162 2.91 -63.61 39.87
N ASP A 163 2.73 -64.78 40.49
CA ASP A 163 1.71 -65.05 41.53
C ASP A 163 2.00 -64.35 42.89
N LEU A 164 3.14 -63.66 43.01
CA LEU A 164 3.64 -63.02 44.23
C LEU A 164 3.84 -61.50 44.10
N ILE A 165 3.68 -60.94 42.90
CA ILE A 165 4.00 -59.54 42.57
C ILE A 165 2.71 -58.80 42.18
N ASP A 166 2.53 -57.58 42.68
CA ASP A 166 1.46 -56.68 42.23
C ASP A 166 2.06 -55.57 41.36
N ILE A 167 1.81 -55.64 40.06
CA ILE A 167 2.30 -54.70 39.04
C ILE A 167 1.84 -53.27 39.33
N ASN A 168 0.73 -53.10 40.06
CA ASN A 168 0.11 -51.81 40.39
C ASN A 168 0.32 -51.39 41.85
N ALA A 169 1.08 -52.15 42.64
CA ALA A 169 1.46 -51.74 43.99
C ALA A 169 2.34 -50.48 43.93
N VAL A 170 2.20 -49.66 44.96
CA VAL A 170 2.95 -48.41 45.13
C VAL A 170 4.06 -48.60 46.14
N ASP A 171 5.16 -47.88 45.95
CA ASP A 171 6.29 -47.88 46.87
C ASP A 171 6.00 -47.09 48.16
N ALA A 172 6.99 -46.92 49.02
CA ALA A 172 6.87 -46.11 50.24
C ALA A 172 6.56 -44.62 49.97
N GLU A 173 6.92 -44.10 48.80
CA GLU A 173 6.55 -42.74 48.36
C GLU A 173 5.17 -42.68 47.67
N GLY A 174 4.49 -43.80 47.44
CA GLY A 174 3.18 -43.85 46.79
C GLY A 174 3.23 -43.85 45.25
N THR A 175 4.36 -44.22 44.65
CA THR A 175 4.62 -44.20 43.20
C THR A 175 4.52 -45.61 42.61
N PRO A 176 3.75 -45.83 41.52
CA PRO A 176 3.69 -47.13 40.82
C PRO A 176 4.88 -47.32 39.85
N PRO A 177 5.28 -48.56 39.50
CA PRO A 177 6.44 -48.82 38.64
C PRO A 177 6.35 -48.17 37.25
N LEU A 178 5.12 -48.03 36.71
CA LEU A 178 4.86 -47.41 35.41
C LEU A 178 5.21 -45.91 35.39
N VAL A 179 5.03 -45.20 36.51
CA VAL A 179 5.38 -43.77 36.63
C VAL A 179 6.90 -43.60 36.65
N TYR A 180 7.65 -44.45 37.36
CA TYR A 180 9.12 -44.43 37.33
C TYR A 180 9.67 -44.64 35.92
N ALA A 181 9.20 -45.67 35.22
CA ALA A 181 9.64 -45.96 33.85
C ALA A 181 9.31 -44.81 32.88
N SER A 182 8.19 -44.11 33.07
CA SER A 182 7.76 -42.99 32.24
C SER A 182 8.48 -41.68 32.56
N CYS A 183 8.85 -41.45 33.82
CA CYS A 183 9.61 -40.28 34.26
C CYS A 183 11.08 -40.32 33.79
N PHE A 184 11.72 -41.49 33.82
CA PHE A 184 13.12 -41.67 33.39
C PHE A 184 13.32 -42.01 31.90
N GLY A 185 12.26 -42.03 31.09
CA GLY A 185 12.38 -42.24 29.64
C GLY A 185 12.56 -43.71 29.19
N HIS A 186 12.21 -44.69 30.01
CA HIS A 186 12.44 -46.12 29.74
C HIS A 186 11.30 -46.78 28.94
N ARG A 187 11.23 -46.49 27.63
CA ARG A 187 10.20 -46.99 26.70
C ARG A 187 9.96 -48.50 26.76
N ASP A 188 11.02 -49.32 26.71
CA ASP A 188 10.87 -50.78 26.66
C ASP A 188 10.32 -51.38 27.96
N VAL A 189 10.59 -50.73 29.09
CA VAL A 189 10.00 -51.07 30.39
C VAL A 189 8.52 -50.68 30.43
N VAL A 190 8.16 -49.49 29.94
CA VAL A 190 6.75 -49.06 29.83
C VAL A 190 5.95 -50.08 29.00
N ILE A 191 6.48 -50.51 27.85
CA ILE A 191 5.87 -51.55 27.01
C ILE A 191 5.78 -52.89 27.77
N ALA A 192 6.81 -53.29 28.52
CA ALA A 192 6.79 -54.54 29.29
C ALA A 192 5.73 -54.52 30.41
N LEU A 193 5.61 -53.43 31.16
CA LEU A 193 4.63 -53.25 32.24
C LEU A 193 3.20 -53.18 31.71
N LEU A 194 2.95 -52.44 30.62
CA LEU A 194 1.64 -52.36 29.99
C LEU A 194 1.17 -53.73 29.46
N ASN A 195 2.06 -54.48 28.80
CA ASN A 195 1.78 -55.85 28.35
C ASN A 195 1.57 -56.86 29.49
N ALA A 196 2.05 -56.55 30.71
CA ALA A 196 1.80 -57.35 31.90
C ALA A 196 0.49 -56.99 32.63
N GLY A 197 -0.21 -55.92 32.20
CA GLY A 197 -1.49 -55.49 32.80
C GLY A 197 -1.37 -54.34 33.80
N ALA A 198 -0.35 -53.49 33.69
CA ALA A 198 -0.28 -52.24 34.45
C ALA A 198 -1.46 -51.31 34.10
N VAL A 199 -2.04 -50.67 35.12
CA VAL A 199 -3.13 -49.68 34.97
C VAL A 199 -2.52 -48.36 34.52
N VAL A 200 -2.85 -47.96 33.29
CA VAL A 200 -2.23 -46.81 32.58
C VAL A 200 -2.37 -45.50 33.36
N ASP A 201 -3.57 -45.21 33.86
CA ASP A 201 -3.89 -43.98 34.59
C ASP A 201 -3.66 -44.09 36.11
N LYS A 202 -2.86 -45.06 36.57
CA LYS A 202 -2.52 -45.18 37.99
C LYS A 202 -1.66 -44.00 38.41
N GLN A 203 -2.25 -43.13 39.23
CA GLN A 203 -1.59 -41.93 39.73
C GLN A 203 -0.61 -42.23 40.87
N ASP A 204 0.43 -41.38 40.98
CA ASP A 204 1.31 -41.30 42.15
C ASP A 204 0.68 -40.50 43.32
N LYS A 205 1.44 -40.32 44.40
CA LYS A 205 1.06 -39.54 45.60
C LYS A 205 0.69 -38.07 45.32
N ASN A 206 1.21 -37.48 44.24
CA ASN A 206 0.90 -36.11 43.82
C ASN A 206 -0.30 -36.05 42.86
N LEU A 207 -0.96 -37.17 42.61
CA LEU A 207 -2.01 -37.38 41.62
C LEU A 207 -1.52 -37.25 40.16
N TRP A 208 -0.23 -37.51 39.89
CA TRP A 208 0.30 -37.48 38.53
C TRP A 208 0.25 -38.85 37.87
N THR A 209 -0.21 -38.91 36.61
CA THR A 209 -0.18 -40.14 35.80
C THR A 209 1.15 -40.30 35.07
N ALA A 210 1.41 -41.51 34.58
CA ALA A 210 2.55 -41.79 33.69
C ALA A 210 2.57 -40.85 32.46
N LEU A 211 1.39 -40.48 31.95
CA LEU A 211 1.25 -39.57 30.80
C LEU A 211 1.74 -38.15 31.13
N MET A 212 1.35 -37.59 32.28
CA MET A 212 1.77 -36.25 32.73
C MET A 212 3.30 -36.13 32.83
N TRP A 213 3.95 -37.14 33.43
CA TRP A 213 5.41 -37.21 33.51
C TRP A 213 6.06 -37.30 32.13
N SER A 214 5.52 -38.14 31.22
CA SER A 214 6.05 -38.26 29.85
C SER A 214 5.91 -36.97 29.01
N MET A 215 4.82 -36.21 29.22
CA MET A 215 4.59 -34.94 28.54
C MET A 215 5.51 -33.83 29.07
N THR A 216 5.64 -33.72 30.40
CA THR A 216 6.52 -32.74 31.05
C THR A 216 7.99 -32.94 30.63
N ASN A 217 8.45 -34.19 30.58
CA ASN A 217 9.83 -34.53 30.20
C ASN A 217 10.02 -34.69 28.67
N SER A 218 9.02 -34.31 27.85
CA SER A 218 9.05 -34.36 26.38
C SER A 218 9.35 -35.75 25.76
N HIS A 219 9.00 -36.84 26.45
CA HIS A 219 9.23 -38.22 25.99
C HIS A 219 8.15 -38.69 24.98
N LYS A 220 8.24 -38.19 23.73
CA LYS A 220 7.27 -38.41 22.64
C LYS A 220 6.87 -39.88 22.45
N ASP A 221 7.85 -40.78 22.40
CA ASP A 221 7.63 -42.22 22.21
C ASP A 221 6.82 -42.88 23.35
N ILE A 222 7.01 -42.40 24.58
CA ILE A 222 6.31 -42.93 25.76
C ILE A 222 4.91 -42.35 25.83
N ALA A 223 4.75 -41.04 25.59
CA ALA A 223 3.44 -40.42 25.47
C ALA A 223 2.60 -41.12 24.40
N LYS A 224 3.19 -41.43 23.23
CA LYS A 224 2.54 -42.25 22.19
C LYS A 224 2.14 -43.62 22.71
N THR A 225 3.07 -44.37 23.31
CA THR A 225 2.82 -45.74 23.79
C THR A 225 1.71 -45.77 24.85
N LEU A 226 1.67 -44.78 25.75
CA LEU A 226 0.62 -44.66 26.77
C LEU A 226 -0.75 -44.34 26.15
N LEU A 227 -0.81 -43.41 25.19
CA LEU A 227 -2.05 -43.06 24.47
C LEU A 227 -2.55 -44.23 23.60
N ASP A 228 -1.67 -44.93 22.90
CA ASP A 228 -1.98 -46.15 22.12
C ASP A 228 -2.56 -47.27 23.01
N HIS A 229 -2.17 -47.32 24.29
CA HIS A 229 -2.71 -48.23 25.31
C HIS A 229 -3.92 -47.66 26.09
N GLY A 230 -4.44 -46.49 25.70
CA GLY A 230 -5.69 -45.92 26.24
C GLY A 230 -5.54 -45.02 27.48
N ALA A 231 -4.38 -44.38 27.68
CA ALA A 231 -4.21 -43.35 28.72
C ALA A 231 -5.22 -42.21 28.56
N SER A 232 -5.85 -41.79 29.65
CA SER A 232 -6.81 -40.69 29.64
C SER A 232 -6.12 -39.33 29.78
N THR A 233 -6.39 -38.43 28.83
CA THR A 233 -5.94 -37.03 28.86
C THR A 233 -6.60 -36.21 29.98
N ASP A 234 -7.80 -36.63 30.40
CA ASP A 234 -8.73 -35.83 31.20
C ASP A 234 -8.50 -36.00 32.72
N VAL A 235 -7.58 -36.90 33.09
CA VAL A 235 -7.19 -37.12 34.49
C VAL A 235 -6.55 -35.85 35.03
N LYS A 236 -6.95 -35.43 36.23
CA LYS A 236 -6.48 -34.19 36.86
C LYS A 236 -5.47 -34.47 37.96
N SER A 237 -4.38 -33.73 37.91
CA SER A 237 -3.37 -33.65 38.97
C SER A 237 -3.89 -32.93 40.22
N SER A 238 -3.11 -32.95 41.30
CA SER A 238 -3.43 -32.24 42.55
C SER A 238 -3.60 -30.72 42.40
N SER A 239 -3.05 -30.12 41.35
CA SER A 239 -3.25 -28.70 40.99
C SER A 239 -4.46 -28.47 40.07
N GLY A 240 -5.26 -29.50 39.77
CA GLY A 240 -6.43 -29.43 38.88
C GLY A 240 -6.10 -29.48 37.38
N ARG A 241 -4.81 -29.47 37.03
CA ARG A 241 -4.30 -29.48 35.64
C ARG A 241 -4.32 -30.89 35.04
N THR A 242 -4.69 -30.98 33.78
CA THR A 242 -4.68 -32.18 32.93
C THR A 242 -3.28 -32.45 32.37
N ALA A 243 -3.07 -33.59 31.72
CA ALA A 243 -1.76 -33.91 31.10
C ALA A 243 -1.37 -32.91 30.00
N LEU A 244 -2.35 -32.39 29.25
CA LEU A 244 -2.15 -31.44 28.16
C LEU A 244 -1.71 -30.05 28.65
N ASP A 245 -2.11 -29.64 29.84
CA ASP A 245 -1.75 -28.33 30.43
C ASP A 245 -0.25 -28.19 30.78
N PHE A 246 0.50 -29.29 30.75
CA PHE A 246 1.95 -29.32 30.98
C PHE A 246 2.78 -29.28 29.67
N VAL A 247 2.13 -29.31 28.50
CA VAL A 247 2.78 -29.19 27.20
C VAL A 247 2.94 -27.71 26.85
N PRO A 248 4.17 -27.19 26.63
CA PRO A 248 4.34 -25.79 26.24
C PRO A 248 3.74 -25.52 24.84
N PRO A 249 3.11 -24.35 24.62
CA PRO A 249 2.65 -23.95 23.29
C PRO A 249 3.85 -23.87 22.32
N ASN A 250 3.62 -24.23 21.06
CA ASN A 250 4.63 -24.35 20.00
C ASN A 250 5.80 -25.30 20.30
N SER A 251 5.71 -26.16 21.32
CA SER A 251 6.72 -27.20 21.55
C SER A 251 6.65 -28.35 20.55
N ASP A 252 7.80 -29.00 20.41
CA ASP A 252 8.03 -30.26 19.69
C ASP A 252 7.07 -31.41 20.07
N MET A 253 6.49 -31.36 21.28
CA MET A 253 5.46 -32.27 21.76
C MET A 253 4.05 -31.84 21.33
N SER A 254 3.77 -30.52 21.31
CA SER A 254 2.50 -29.98 20.81
C SER A 254 2.29 -30.32 19.33
N GLY A 255 3.31 -30.10 18.49
CA GLY A 255 3.27 -30.48 17.06
C GLY A 255 3.09 -31.98 16.86
N PHE A 256 3.71 -32.81 17.71
CA PHE A 256 3.51 -34.26 17.68
C PHE A 256 2.05 -34.66 18.02
N LEU A 257 1.44 -34.06 19.04
CA LEU A 257 0.05 -34.36 19.42
C LEU A 257 -0.95 -33.91 18.33
N GLN A 258 -0.74 -32.73 17.73
CA GLN A 258 -1.54 -32.26 16.60
C GLN A 258 -1.44 -33.19 15.39
N HIS A 259 -0.23 -33.63 15.01
CA HIS A 259 -0.02 -34.51 13.85
C HIS A 259 -0.65 -35.91 14.04
N ASN A 260 -0.72 -36.41 15.27
CA ASN A 260 -1.38 -37.69 15.57
C ASN A 260 -2.89 -37.56 15.83
N GLY A 261 -3.49 -36.37 15.63
CA GLY A 261 -4.94 -36.17 15.71
C GLY A 261 -5.53 -36.10 17.12
N TYR A 262 -4.70 -35.92 18.15
CA TYR A 262 -5.18 -35.69 19.52
C TYR A 262 -5.71 -34.26 19.64
N SER A 263 -7.03 -34.11 19.53
CA SER A 263 -7.72 -32.80 19.54
C SER A 263 -7.39 -31.99 20.80
N ILE A 264 -6.73 -30.85 20.62
CA ILE A 264 -6.54 -29.84 21.66
C ILE A 264 -7.88 -29.13 21.90
N GLY A 265 -8.71 -29.73 22.76
CA GLY A 265 -9.81 -29.01 23.41
C GLY A 265 -9.24 -28.18 24.55
N ASN A 266 -9.32 -26.85 24.45
CA ASN A 266 -8.94 -25.95 25.56
C ASN A 266 -9.88 -26.16 26.76
N ALA A 267 -9.50 -27.08 27.65
CA ALA A 267 -10.27 -27.48 28.82
C ALA A 267 -9.49 -27.28 30.14
N GLY A 268 -8.65 -26.22 30.17
CA GLY A 268 -7.80 -25.86 31.32
C GLY A 268 -7.85 -24.38 31.72
N VAL A 269 -8.44 -23.49 30.90
CA VAL A 269 -8.63 -22.07 31.22
C VAL A 269 -10.10 -21.80 31.51
N THR A 270 -10.42 -21.41 32.73
CA THR A 270 -11.73 -20.86 33.08
C THR A 270 -11.87 -19.45 32.51
N ASP A 271 -12.83 -19.25 31.60
CA ASP A 271 -13.33 -17.97 31.06
C ASP A 271 -12.42 -16.75 31.21
N ASP A 272 -11.52 -16.55 30.24
CA ASP A 272 -11.05 -15.22 29.84
C ASP A 272 -11.15 -15.06 28.32
N PHE A 273 -12.38 -14.81 27.88
CA PHE A 273 -12.82 -14.64 26.49
C PHE A 273 -12.08 -13.51 25.72
N TYR A 274 -11.29 -12.68 26.42
CA TYR A 274 -10.59 -11.52 25.88
C TYR A 274 -9.14 -11.76 25.41
N VAL A 275 -8.50 -12.88 25.76
CA VAL A 275 -7.05 -13.05 25.51
C VAL A 275 -6.73 -13.74 24.17
N ALA A 276 -7.65 -14.54 23.63
CA ALA A 276 -7.53 -15.07 22.26
C ALA A 276 -7.66 -13.96 21.19
N GLY A 277 -8.25 -12.82 21.57
CA GLY A 277 -8.20 -11.59 20.80
C GLY A 277 -6.75 -11.18 20.55
N LEU A 278 -5.93 -10.96 21.57
CA LEU A 278 -4.62 -10.29 21.47
C LEU A 278 -3.60 -10.80 20.43
N SER A 279 -3.67 -12.03 19.92
CA SER A 279 -2.85 -12.45 18.76
C SER A 279 -3.52 -12.18 17.41
N GLN A 280 -4.84 -12.37 17.34
CA GLN A 280 -5.68 -12.02 16.20
C GLN A 280 -5.77 -10.49 16.07
N ASP A 281 -6.10 -9.79 17.16
CA ASP A 281 -6.12 -8.34 17.30
C ASP A 281 -4.75 -7.73 17.02
N ARG A 282 -3.61 -8.30 17.48
CA ARG A 282 -2.29 -7.74 17.10
C ARG A 282 -1.98 -7.91 15.63
N TYR A 283 -2.40 -9.02 15.01
CA TYR A 283 -2.29 -9.23 13.56
C TYR A 283 -3.30 -8.38 12.77
N GLU A 284 -4.49 -8.13 13.32
CA GLU A 284 -5.54 -7.27 12.74
C GLU A 284 -5.25 -5.78 12.96
N GLU A 285 -4.52 -5.42 14.02
CA GLU A 285 -3.97 -4.10 14.32
C GLU A 285 -2.75 -3.84 13.45
N GLU A 286 -1.87 -4.83 13.24
CA GLU A 286 -0.77 -4.75 12.27
C GLU A 286 -1.28 -4.75 10.82
N MET A 287 -2.33 -5.50 10.49
CA MET A 287 -3.02 -5.45 9.20
C MET A 287 -3.81 -4.15 9.04
N ALA A 288 -4.42 -3.62 10.10
CA ALA A 288 -5.11 -2.33 10.08
C ALA A 288 -4.12 -1.17 10.01
N ASP A 289 -2.95 -1.25 10.63
CA ASP A 289 -1.86 -0.28 10.51
C ASP A 289 -1.21 -0.37 9.14
N ASN A 290 -1.01 -1.57 8.58
CA ASN A 290 -0.51 -1.74 7.22
C ASN A 290 -1.55 -1.34 6.18
N GLU A 291 -2.85 -1.55 6.41
CA GLU A 291 -3.92 -1.08 5.53
C GLU A 291 -4.22 0.42 5.71
N MET A 292 -4.07 0.97 6.91
CA MET A 292 -4.11 2.41 7.20
C MET A 292 -2.90 3.11 6.58
N ARG A 293 -1.70 2.54 6.69
CA ARG A 293 -0.52 2.94 5.91
C ARG A 293 -0.82 2.85 4.42
N ARG A 294 -1.28 1.73 3.88
CA ARG A 294 -1.61 1.54 2.45
C ARG A 294 -2.65 2.53 1.94
N ARG A 295 -3.67 2.83 2.75
CA ARG A 295 -4.70 3.84 2.50
C ARG A 295 -4.14 5.26 2.57
N MET A 296 -3.23 5.54 3.52
CA MET A 296 -2.41 6.74 3.52
C MET A 296 -1.54 6.79 2.26
N MET A 297 -0.94 5.69 1.76
CA MET A 297 -0.17 5.69 0.51
C MET A 297 -1.07 6.09 -0.68
N MET A 298 -2.29 5.55 -0.76
CA MET A 298 -3.23 5.91 -1.83
C MET A 298 -3.75 7.35 -1.73
N GLU A 299 -4.16 7.83 -0.54
CA GLU A 299 -4.60 9.23 -0.36
C GLU A 299 -3.43 10.22 -0.52
N SER A 300 -2.21 9.82 -0.14
CA SER A 300 -0.99 10.62 -0.27
C SER A 300 -0.51 10.73 -1.71
N ALA A 301 -0.33 9.61 -2.40
CA ALA A 301 0.21 9.59 -3.77
C ALA A 301 -0.72 10.31 -4.76
N MET A 302 -2.04 10.29 -4.54
CA MET A 302 -3.00 11.09 -5.32
C MET A 302 -2.74 12.61 -5.21
N ASN A 303 -2.16 13.09 -4.10
CA ASN A 303 -1.85 14.49 -3.86
C ASN A 303 -0.38 14.85 -4.12
N LEU A 304 0.51 13.86 -4.28
CA LEU A 304 1.95 14.10 -4.34
C LEU A 304 2.53 14.17 -5.77
N GLU A 305 1.75 13.92 -6.82
CA GLU A 305 2.28 13.81 -8.21
C GLU A 305 3.48 12.84 -8.34
N VAL A 306 3.72 11.98 -7.34
CA VAL A 306 4.81 10.99 -7.34
C VAL A 306 4.33 9.78 -8.12
N ASP A 307 5.20 9.32 -9.02
CA ASP A 307 4.87 8.24 -9.93
C ASP A 307 4.58 6.93 -9.17
N LEU A 308 3.29 6.57 -9.17
CA LEU A 308 2.76 5.39 -8.49
C LEU A 308 3.39 4.09 -9.01
N GLY A 309 3.94 4.09 -10.23
CA GLY A 309 4.67 2.95 -10.79
C GLY A 309 5.96 2.61 -10.05
N ASN A 310 6.72 3.62 -9.60
CA ASN A 310 7.96 3.42 -8.83
C ASN A 310 7.70 3.15 -7.34
N LEU A 311 6.48 3.43 -6.86
CA LEU A 311 6.07 3.26 -5.48
C LEU A 311 5.61 1.83 -5.13
N GLY A 312 6.13 0.78 -5.79
CA GLY A 312 5.88 -0.66 -5.52
C GLY A 312 4.80 -1.01 -4.47
N LEU A 313 3.51 -0.77 -4.79
CA LEU A 313 2.37 -0.90 -3.86
C LEU A 313 1.80 -2.34 -3.80
N ASN A 314 2.41 -3.25 -4.55
CA ASN A 314 1.94 -4.62 -4.80
C ASN A 314 3.02 -5.67 -4.52
N GLU A 315 4.19 -5.27 -4.01
CA GLU A 315 5.20 -6.20 -3.53
C GLU A 315 4.68 -6.82 -2.22
N PRO A 316 4.63 -8.16 -2.09
CA PRO A 316 4.27 -8.79 -0.82
C PRO A 316 5.30 -8.39 0.26
N PRO A 317 4.93 -8.39 1.55
CA PRO A 317 5.95 -8.34 2.59
C PRO A 317 6.94 -9.49 2.35
N GLU A 318 8.23 -9.16 2.30
CA GLU A 318 9.31 -10.15 2.20
C GLU A 318 9.08 -11.20 3.30
N GLU A 319 9.05 -12.49 2.94
CA GLU A 319 8.97 -13.56 3.92
C GLU A 319 10.18 -13.42 4.86
N GLN A 320 9.99 -13.68 6.16
CA GLN A 320 11.10 -13.63 7.12
C GLN A 320 12.11 -14.70 6.73
N ASP A 321 13.19 -14.29 6.04
CA ASP A 321 14.30 -15.17 5.68
C ASP A 321 14.75 -15.93 6.93
N HIS A 322 14.68 -17.27 6.86
CA HIS A 322 15.04 -18.12 7.98
C HIS A 322 16.48 -17.84 8.39
N GLU A 323 16.64 -17.35 9.63
CA GLU A 323 17.89 -16.80 10.16
C GLU A 323 19.07 -17.78 10.01
N GLU A 324 20.01 -17.47 9.12
CA GLU A 324 21.36 -18.01 9.25
C GLU A 324 22.05 -17.29 10.42
N GLU A 325 22.63 -18.05 11.36
CA GLU A 325 23.40 -17.53 12.49
C GLU A 325 24.73 -16.90 12.01
N GLY A 326 24.63 -15.72 11.41
CA GLY A 326 25.75 -14.92 10.91
C GLY A 326 26.65 -14.39 12.02
N GLN A 327 27.94 -14.23 11.72
CA GLN A 327 28.93 -13.73 12.67
C GLN A 327 28.81 -12.20 12.86
N ASP A 328 28.79 -11.74 14.11
CA ASP A 328 28.62 -10.30 14.44
C ASP A 328 29.62 -9.38 13.73
N PHE A 329 29.14 -8.23 13.24
CA PHE A 329 29.97 -7.25 12.54
C PHE A 329 30.98 -6.58 13.47
N VAL A 330 32.26 -6.57 13.09
CA VAL A 330 33.34 -6.13 13.98
C VAL A 330 33.80 -4.71 13.61
N TRP A 331 33.52 -3.76 14.49
CA TRP A 331 33.82 -2.34 14.29
C TRP A 331 35.27 -1.96 14.64
N ASP A 332 35.93 -2.70 15.54
CA ASP A 332 37.30 -2.40 16.01
C ASP A 332 38.42 -2.84 15.06
N ARG A 333 38.12 -3.72 14.10
CA ARG A 333 39.08 -4.27 13.14
C ARG A 333 38.37 -4.65 11.85
N CYS A 334 39.04 -4.47 10.71
CA CYS A 334 38.55 -4.96 9.44
C CYS A 334 38.79 -6.48 9.31
N LEU A 335 37.74 -7.23 9.01
CA LEU A 335 37.81 -8.65 8.65
C LEU A 335 37.65 -8.80 7.12
N ASN A 336 38.20 -9.88 6.55
CA ASN A 336 38.26 -10.09 5.10
C ASN A 336 36.87 -10.18 4.41
N ASP A 337 35.85 -10.57 5.17
CA ASP A 337 34.43 -10.65 4.80
C ASP A 337 33.69 -9.30 4.96
N GLN A 338 34.30 -8.30 5.61
CA GLN A 338 33.70 -7.02 5.96
C GLN A 338 34.34 -5.85 5.19
N MET A 339 34.71 -6.09 3.93
CA MET A 339 35.29 -5.10 3.01
C MET A 339 34.83 -5.33 1.56
N PHE A 340 34.78 -4.26 0.76
CA PHE A 340 34.52 -4.37 -0.68
C PHE A 340 35.81 -4.06 -1.45
N VAL A 341 36.35 -5.08 -2.13
CA VAL A 341 37.62 -4.99 -2.87
C VAL A 341 37.38 -4.47 -4.29
N PHE A 342 38.06 -3.38 -4.67
CA PHE A 342 37.95 -2.79 -6.01
C PHE A 342 39.31 -2.28 -6.52
N MET A 343 39.39 -2.02 -7.83
CA MET A 343 40.55 -1.39 -8.48
C MET A 343 40.27 0.11 -8.72
N GLU A 344 41.31 0.93 -8.70
CA GLU A 344 41.24 2.38 -8.97
C GLU A 344 40.52 2.71 -10.30
N SER A 345 40.73 1.89 -11.33
CA SER A 345 40.07 2.00 -12.64
C SER A 345 38.56 1.74 -12.62
N ASP A 346 38.03 1.06 -11.60
CA ASP A 346 36.61 0.71 -11.49
C ASP A 346 35.79 1.74 -10.71
N ILE A 347 36.43 2.72 -10.05
CA ILE A 347 35.76 3.72 -9.19
C ILE A 347 34.60 4.40 -9.90
N GLU A 348 34.85 4.94 -11.10
CA GLU A 348 33.82 5.66 -11.87
C GLU A 348 32.65 4.73 -12.26
N ARG A 349 32.95 3.48 -12.63
CA ARG A 349 31.96 2.47 -13.04
C ARG A 349 31.07 2.06 -11.87
N ILE A 350 31.67 1.71 -10.73
CA ILE A 350 30.95 1.29 -9.52
C ILE A 350 30.03 2.41 -9.03
N LEU A 351 30.56 3.63 -8.92
CA LEU A 351 29.78 4.77 -8.45
C LEU A 351 28.72 5.20 -9.47
N ASN A 352 28.94 5.06 -10.78
CA ASN A 352 27.88 5.29 -11.77
C ASN A 352 26.70 4.32 -11.60
N VAL A 353 26.97 3.04 -11.32
CA VAL A 353 25.92 2.04 -11.08
C VAL A 353 25.14 2.33 -9.79
N VAL A 354 25.85 2.65 -8.71
CA VAL A 354 25.28 2.68 -7.34
C VAL A 354 24.86 4.08 -6.86
N VAL A 355 25.37 5.14 -7.47
CA VAL A 355 24.99 6.54 -7.16
C VAL A 355 24.19 7.16 -8.31
N THR A 356 24.70 7.12 -9.54
CA THR A 356 24.11 7.89 -10.65
C THR A 356 22.91 7.21 -11.32
N ASN A 357 22.94 5.88 -11.46
CA ASN A 357 21.92 5.09 -12.15
C ASN A 357 21.02 4.29 -11.20
N MET A 358 21.31 4.29 -9.89
CA MET A 358 20.49 3.64 -8.88
C MET A 358 19.15 4.37 -8.73
N THR A 359 18.05 3.67 -9.01
CA THR A 359 16.70 4.17 -8.73
C THR A 359 16.34 3.89 -7.26
N PRO A 360 15.57 4.75 -6.58
CA PRO A 360 15.07 4.47 -5.24
C PRO A 360 14.14 3.23 -5.27
N GLN A 361 14.61 2.12 -4.69
CA GLN A 361 13.86 0.87 -4.57
C GLN A 361 13.28 0.68 -3.16
N ARG A 362 12.27 -0.19 -3.03
CA ARG A 362 11.54 -0.42 -1.78
C ARG A 362 12.07 -1.57 -0.93
N SER A 363 12.64 -2.60 -1.54
CA SER A 363 13.18 -3.78 -0.85
C SER A 363 14.17 -3.37 0.23
N ALA A 364 13.97 -3.89 1.45
CA ALA A 364 14.69 -3.43 2.63
C ALA A 364 16.20 -3.64 2.49
N SER A 365 16.58 -4.72 1.81
CA SER A 365 17.96 -5.08 1.46
C SER A 365 18.63 -4.11 0.47
N GLN A 366 17.88 -3.44 -0.42
CA GLN A 366 18.44 -2.54 -1.43
C GLN A 366 18.50 -1.06 -0.98
N LYS A 367 17.64 -0.62 -0.05
CA LYS A 367 17.64 0.77 0.46
C LYS A 367 19.02 1.28 0.92
N PRO A 368 19.80 0.54 1.74
CA PRO A 368 21.08 1.02 2.27
C PRO A 368 22.28 0.72 1.35
N VAL A 369 22.07 0.13 0.16
CA VAL A 369 23.16 -0.33 -0.71
C VAL A 369 24.20 0.75 -1.05
N PRO A 370 23.82 2.01 -1.40
CA PRO A 370 24.81 3.07 -1.62
C PRO A 370 25.67 3.34 -0.39
N ALA A 371 25.07 3.51 0.80
CA ALA A 371 25.80 3.73 2.04
C ALA A 371 26.71 2.54 2.39
N ASN A 372 26.19 1.32 2.30
CA ASN A 372 26.92 0.08 2.59
C ASN A 372 28.14 -0.08 1.67
N LEU A 373 27.97 0.09 0.35
CA LEU A 373 29.06 -0.12 -0.60
C LEU A 373 30.15 0.97 -0.50
N ILE A 374 29.75 2.24 -0.33
CA ILE A 374 30.70 3.34 -0.13
C ILE A 374 31.52 3.11 1.15
N PHE A 375 30.88 2.68 2.25
CA PHE A 375 31.55 2.38 3.52
C PHE A 375 32.47 1.14 3.43
N LEU A 376 32.01 0.03 2.85
CA LEU A 376 32.80 -1.20 2.70
C LEU A 376 33.99 -0.98 1.76
N GLY A 377 33.85 -0.13 0.73
CA GLY A 377 34.95 0.33 -0.11
C GLY A 377 35.93 1.23 0.65
N ALA A 378 35.44 2.13 1.51
CA ALA A 378 36.29 2.96 2.36
C ALA A 378 37.10 2.12 3.37
N ARG A 379 36.50 1.06 3.96
CA ARG A 379 37.24 0.09 4.79
C ARG A 379 38.37 -0.59 4.02
N TYR A 380 38.11 -1.10 2.82
CA TYR A 380 39.15 -1.69 1.97
C TYR A 380 40.28 -0.69 1.68
N ALA A 381 39.93 0.51 1.22
CA ALA A 381 40.90 1.54 0.85
C ALA A 381 41.78 1.98 2.04
N PHE A 382 41.20 2.11 3.23
CA PHE A 382 41.91 2.50 4.45
C PHE A 382 42.81 1.40 5.03
N TYR A 383 42.30 0.16 5.17
CA TYR A 383 43.01 -0.91 5.87
C TYR A 383 43.97 -1.71 4.98
N HIS A 384 43.74 -1.79 3.66
CA HIS A 384 44.47 -2.68 2.75
C HIS A 384 45.13 -2.01 1.54
N ALA A 385 44.85 -0.72 1.27
CA ALA A 385 45.42 0.03 0.16
C ALA A 385 46.15 1.30 0.64
N ASN A 386 45.83 2.46 0.07
CA ASN A 386 46.51 3.74 0.28
C ASN A 386 45.52 4.85 0.68
N ARG A 387 46.01 5.84 1.44
CA ARG A 387 45.22 7.04 1.82
C ARG A 387 44.75 7.87 0.62
N GLU A 388 45.51 7.88 -0.47
CA GLU A 388 45.15 8.56 -1.73
C GLU A 388 43.90 7.90 -2.35
N LEU A 389 43.88 6.56 -2.47
CA LEU A 389 42.71 5.81 -2.96
C LEU A 389 41.45 6.03 -2.09
N LEU A 390 41.61 6.16 -0.76
CA LEU A 390 40.50 6.49 0.14
C LEU A 390 39.94 7.89 -0.13
N ALA A 391 40.81 8.88 -0.33
CA ALA A 391 40.40 10.25 -0.64
C ALA A 391 39.68 10.31 -2.01
N ASP A 392 40.26 9.71 -3.05
CA ASP A 392 39.69 9.70 -4.40
C ASP A 392 38.35 8.95 -4.44
N TRP A 393 38.21 7.83 -3.73
CA TRP A 393 36.96 7.08 -3.58
C TRP A 393 35.86 7.93 -2.94
N LEU A 394 36.16 8.55 -1.78
CA LEU A 394 35.17 9.33 -1.03
C LEU A 394 34.78 10.62 -1.78
N VAL A 395 35.75 11.38 -2.30
CA VAL A 395 35.48 12.61 -3.06
C VAL A 395 34.66 12.31 -4.32
N SER A 396 35.03 11.27 -5.09
CA SER A 396 34.28 10.86 -6.29
C SER A 396 32.85 10.42 -5.97
N ALA A 397 32.65 9.73 -4.84
CA ALA A 397 31.32 9.33 -4.38
C ALA A 397 30.48 10.58 -4.03
N GLN A 398 31.04 11.49 -3.25
CA GLN A 398 30.39 12.74 -2.85
C GLN A 398 30.01 13.62 -4.04
N GLU A 399 30.92 13.88 -4.98
CA GLU A 399 30.63 14.67 -6.18
C GLU A 399 29.44 14.11 -6.98
N LYS A 400 29.36 12.77 -7.11
CA LYS A 400 28.24 12.10 -7.77
C LYS A 400 26.95 12.19 -6.98
N ILE A 401 26.98 12.10 -5.64
CA ILE A 401 25.80 12.28 -4.80
C ILE A 401 25.26 13.71 -4.93
N TYR A 402 26.13 14.73 -4.80
CA TYR A 402 25.76 16.13 -5.00
C TYR A 402 25.14 16.37 -6.38
N ALA A 403 25.73 15.80 -7.45
CA ALA A 403 25.21 15.94 -8.81
C ALA A 403 23.81 15.31 -9.00
N VAL A 404 23.50 14.21 -8.30
CA VAL A 404 22.16 13.60 -8.32
C VAL A 404 21.17 14.45 -7.52
N VAL A 405 21.55 14.96 -6.35
CA VAL A 405 20.70 15.81 -5.50
C VAL A 405 20.35 17.14 -6.20
N ASP A 406 21.32 17.82 -6.84
CA ASP A 406 21.07 19.07 -7.57
C ASP A 406 20.11 18.86 -8.77
N LYS A 407 20.33 17.79 -9.53
CA LYS A 407 19.47 17.40 -10.67
C LYS A 407 18.03 17.13 -10.26
N TYR A 408 17.80 16.57 -9.07
CA TYR A 408 16.49 16.14 -8.58
C TYR A 408 16.00 16.94 -7.35
N GLN A 409 16.40 18.21 -7.22
CA GLN A 409 16.08 19.11 -6.10
C GLN A 409 14.58 19.31 -5.78
N TRP A 410 13.67 18.82 -6.63
CA TRP A 410 12.21 18.91 -6.49
C TRP A 410 11.52 17.55 -6.34
N ASP A 411 12.28 16.45 -6.25
CA ASP A 411 11.76 15.10 -6.08
C ASP A 411 11.95 14.63 -4.63
N MET A 412 10.88 14.70 -3.84
CA MET A 412 10.82 14.26 -2.45
C MET A 412 11.32 12.81 -2.26
N THR A 413 11.14 11.91 -3.23
CA THR A 413 11.53 10.51 -3.09
C THR A 413 13.03 10.32 -3.23
N ILE A 414 13.66 10.99 -4.19
CA ILE A 414 15.11 10.96 -4.38
C ILE A 414 15.82 11.69 -3.22
N LEU A 415 15.25 12.80 -2.74
CA LEU A 415 15.76 13.51 -1.56
C LEU A 415 15.65 12.66 -0.28
N ALA A 416 14.53 11.96 -0.05
CA ALA A 416 14.37 11.06 1.10
C ALA A 416 15.29 9.82 1.03
N PHE A 417 15.48 9.25 -0.17
CA PHE A 417 16.45 8.17 -0.39
C PHE A 417 17.89 8.60 -0.08
N TRP A 418 18.31 9.79 -0.53
CA TRP A 418 19.65 10.31 -0.29
C TRP A 418 19.88 10.83 1.13
N ILE A 419 18.90 11.46 1.78
CA ILE A 419 19.07 11.88 3.18
C ILE A 419 19.24 10.66 4.10
N SER A 420 18.51 9.56 3.85
CA SER A 420 18.67 8.29 4.57
C SER A 420 20.05 7.67 4.34
N ASN A 421 20.46 7.49 3.09
CA ASN A 421 21.79 6.94 2.76
C ASN A 421 22.94 7.82 3.27
N ALA A 422 22.80 9.15 3.21
CA ALA A 422 23.80 10.09 3.73
C ALA A 422 23.92 10.01 5.26
N THR A 423 22.79 9.94 5.99
CA THR A 423 22.81 9.77 7.45
C THR A 423 23.40 8.43 7.86
N LEU A 424 23.08 7.35 7.14
CA LEU A 424 23.60 6.02 7.40
C LEU A 424 25.12 5.92 7.13
N LEU A 425 25.60 6.52 6.04
CA LEU A 425 27.02 6.59 5.72
C LEU A 425 27.78 7.43 6.78
N LEU A 426 27.23 8.57 7.21
CA LEU A 426 27.80 9.39 8.27
C LEU A 426 27.86 8.63 9.61
N TYR A 427 26.86 7.81 9.92
CA TYR A 427 26.84 6.93 11.08
C TYR A 427 27.95 5.87 11.02
N TYR A 428 28.07 5.12 9.91
CA TYR A 428 29.10 4.09 9.77
C TYR A 428 30.52 4.67 9.90
N LEU A 429 30.79 5.84 9.29
CA LEU A 429 32.08 6.51 9.38
C LEU A 429 32.43 7.02 10.78
N LYS A 430 31.43 7.34 11.62
CA LYS A 430 31.61 7.72 13.03
C LYS A 430 31.68 6.53 14.00
N LYS A 431 31.25 5.34 13.56
CA LYS A 431 31.21 4.12 14.38
C LYS A 431 32.48 3.27 14.23
N ASP A 432 33.09 3.26 13.05
CA ASP A 432 34.37 2.58 12.83
C ASP A 432 35.53 3.40 13.44
N THR A 433 36.25 2.78 14.38
CA THR A 433 37.25 3.46 15.22
C THR A 433 38.49 3.90 14.45
N GLY A 434 38.78 3.27 13.30
CA GLY A 434 39.88 3.66 12.41
C GLY A 434 39.49 4.79 11.46
N LEU A 435 38.36 4.64 10.77
CA LEU A 435 37.89 5.60 9.77
C LEU A 435 37.44 6.95 10.37
N THR A 436 36.98 6.98 11.63
CA THR A 436 36.45 8.19 12.28
C THR A 436 37.44 9.36 12.27
N GLN A 437 38.73 9.11 12.51
CA GLN A 437 39.74 10.19 12.61
C GLN A 437 40.18 10.72 11.26
N GLU A 438 40.28 9.85 10.26
CA GLU A 438 40.82 10.16 8.93
C GLU A 438 39.76 10.75 7.99
N THR A 439 38.48 10.44 8.21
CA THR A 439 37.36 10.92 7.38
C THR A 439 36.67 12.19 7.91
N THR A 440 37.27 12.88 8.88
CA THR A 440 36.67 14.06 9.54
C THR A 440 36.22 15.17 8.57
N GLN A 441 37.00 15.46 7.53
CA GLN A 441 36.62 16.43 6.48
C GLN A 441 35.38 15.97 5.69
N PHE A 442 35.34 14.69 5.31
CA PHE A 442 34.22 14.09 4.59
C PHE A 442 32.96 14.03 5.46
N GLN A 443 33.09 13.73 6.76
CA GLN A 443 31.97 13.75 7.70
C GLN A 443 31.34 15.14 7.82
N ALA A 444 32.15 16.21 7.80
CA ALA A 444 31.66 17.59 7.79
C ALA A 444 30.90 17.91 6.49
N GLN A 445 31.45 17.52 5.33
CA GLN A 445 30.80 17.73 4.03
C GLN A 445 29.52 16.90 3.87
N MET A 446 29.47 15.69 4.43
CA MET A 446 28.26 14.87 4.48
C MET A 446 27.20 15.51 5.39
N ALA A 447 27.60 16.13 6.51
CA ALA A 447 26.70 16.89 7.37
C ALA A 447 26.12 18.13 6.66
N GLU A 448 26.93 18.84 5.87
CA GLU A 448 26.48 19.95 5.01
C GLU A 448 25.48 19.46 3.95
N LEU A 449 25.76 18.36 3.26
CA LEU A 449 24.84 17.73 2.30
C LEU A 449 23.49 17.35 2.94
N ILE A 450 23.50 16.72 4.11
CA ILE A 450 22.27 16.36 4.84
C ILE A 450 21.45 17.62 5.17
N HIS A 451 22.11 18.72 5.55
CA HIS A 451 21.44 19.99 5.82
C HIS A 451 20.85 20.63 4.55
N GLU A 452 21.54 20.57 3.41
CA GLU A 452 20.99 21.02 2.12
C GLU A 452 19.78 20.19 1.69
N ILE A 453 19.85 18.85 1.77
CA ILE A 453 18.72 17.97 1.43
C ILE A 453 17.53 18.23 2.35
N TYR A 454 17.75 18.43 3.65
CA TYR A 454 16.73 18.84 4.62
C TYR A 454 16.01 20.13 4.17
N ILE A 455 16.75 21.16 3.75
CA ILE A 455 16.18 22.41 3.23
C ILE A 455 15.39 22.19 1.93
N LEU A 456 15.87 21.33 1.02
CA LEU A 456 15.19 21.02 -0.24
C LEU A 456 13.85 20.30 -0.01
N ILE A 457 13.82 19.32 0.90
CA ILE A 457 12.61 18.61 1.34
C ILE A 457 11.56 19.60 1.85
N ILE A 458 11.96 20.50 2.76
CA ILE A 458 11.07 21.53 3.30
C ILE A 458 10.53 22.43 2.19
N ARG A 459 11.40 22.97 1.32
CA ARG A 459 10.99 23.87 0.23
C ARG A 459 9.99 23.23 -0.73
N ASP A 460 10.15 21.94 -1.04
CA ASP A 460 9.20 21.23 -1.91
C ASP A 460 7.84 21.03 -1.22
N ALA A 461 7.83 20.64 0.07
CA ALA A 461 6.60 20.50 0.85
C ALA A 461 5.85 21.84 1.03
N GLU A 462 6.56 22.93 1.37
CA GLU A 462 6.03 24.29 1.43
C GLU A 462 5.40 24.70 0.08
N ARG A 463 6.14 24.53 -1.03
CA ARG A 463 5.68 24.83 -2.40
C ARG A 463 4.40 24.08 -2.79
N ARG A 464 4.21 22.85 -2.30
CA ARG A 464 3.00 22.05 -2.56
C ARG A 464 1.81 22.53 -1.74
N MET A 465 2.01 22.77 -0.45
CA MET A 465 0.94 23.27 0.44
C MET A 465 0.48 24.68 0.06
N ASP A 466 1.40 25.56 -0.34
CA ASP A 466 1.13 26.94 -0.74
C ASP A 466 0.03 27.06 -1.80
N LYS A 467 0.10 26.20 -2.84
CA LYS A 467 -0.86 26.14 -3.96
C LYS A 467 -2.32 25.97 -3.53
N VAL A 468 -2.56 25.32 -2.38
CA VAL A 468 -3.92 24.97 -1.89
C VAL A 468 -4.29 25.66 -0.58
N LEU A 469 -3.35 26.29 0.12
CA LEU A 469 -3.53 26.82 1.48
C LEU A 469 -4.71 27.81 1.61
N ASP A 470 -4.85 28.74 0.67
CA ASP A 470 -5.95 29.73 0.67
C ASP A 470 -7.33 29.06 0.56
N THR A 471 -7.47 28.15 -0.41
CA THR A 471 -8.74 27.46 -0.67
C THR A 471 -9.07 26.43 0.40
N ALA A 472 -8.06 25.77 0.97
CA ALA A 472 -8.20 24.75 1.99
C ALA A 472 -8.48 25.29 3.40
N ILE A 473 -7.77 26.35 3.84
CA ILE A 473 -7.81 26.82 5.24
C ILE A 473 -8.57 28.14 5.39
N LEU A 474 -8.40 29.10 4.49
CA LEU A 474 -8.96 30.45 4.64
C LEU A 474 -10.39 30.57 4.08
N ASP A 475 -10.65 29.94 2.93
CA ASP A 475 -11.94 30.07 2.23
C ASP A 475 -12.91 28.91 2.44
N HIS A 476 -12.45 27.70 2.80
CA HIS A 476 -13.29 26.51 3.00
C HIS A 476 -14.32 26.67 4.12
N GLU A 477 -15.62 26.63 3.79
CA GLU A 477 -16.73 26.80 4.74
C GLU A 477 -17.23 25.46 5.30
N THR A 478 -16.97 25.23 6.59
CA THR A 478 -17.36 24.01 7.32
C THR A 478 -18.81 24.01 7.80
N ILE A 479 -19.44 25.18 8.00
CA ILE A 479 -20.85 25.31 8.38
C ILE A 479 -21.62 26.00 7.24
N PRO A 480 -22.64 25.36 6.65
CA PRO A 480 -23.47 25.99 5.62
C PRO A 480 -24.24 27.21 6.16
N GLY A 481 -24.03 28.38 5.55
CA GLY A 481 -24.83 29.60 5.83
C GLY A 481 -24.03 30.87 6.13
N PHE A 482 -22.69 30.79 6.25
CA PHE A 482 -21.86 31.98 6.51
C PHE A 482 -21.83 33.02 5.37
N GLU A 483 -22.22 32.66 4.14
CA GLU A 483 -22.40 33.63 3.05
C GLU A 483 -23.50 34.69 3.30
N GLU A 484 -24.45 34.47 4.22
CA GLU A 484 -25.58 35.39 4.44
C GLU A 484 -25.28 36.55 5.42
N ILE A 485 -24.07 36.60 5.99
CA ILE A 485 -23.68 37.58 7.03
C ILE A 485 -23.61 39.00 6.45
N GLN A 486 -24.25 39.94 7.15
CA GLN A 486 -24.27 41.36 6.81
C GLN A 486 -23.23 42.11 7.64
N PHE A 487 -22.41 42.92 6.96
CA PHE A 487 -21.41 43.76 7.59
C PHE A 487 -21.86 45.21 7.68
N GLN A 488 -21.32 45.93 8.66
CA GLN A 488 -21.63 47.35 8.83
C GLN A 488 -21.16 48.15 7.61
N ASN A 489 -22.03 49.06 7.14
CA ASN A 489 -21.86 49.93 5.96
C ASN A 489 -22.08 49.32 4.55
N GLU A 490 -22.52 48.05 4.41
CA GLU A 490 -22.89 47.51 3.08
C GLU A 490 -24.35 47.84 2.68
N TRP A 491 -24.53 48.50 1.54
CA TRP A 491 -25.85 48.89 1.01
C TRP A 491 -26.43 47.83 0.05
N LYS A 492 -27.69 47.43 0.28
CA LYS A 492 -28.35 46.26 -0.34
C LYS A 492 -28.66 46.35 -1.86
N PHE A 493 -28.27 47.40 -2.56
CA PHE A 493 -28.81 47.70 -3.89
C PHE A 493 -28.23 46.89 -5.09
N LEU A 494 -27.15 46.12 -4.91
CA LEU A 494 -26.39 45.55 -6.04
C LEU A 494 -26.00 44.06 -5.95
N ARG A 495 -26.57 43.26 -5.04
CA ARG A 495 -26.42 41.79 -5.06
C ARG A 495 -27.76 41.07 -5.20
N SER A 496 -27.93 40.37 -6.32
CA SER A 496 -29.03 39.43 -6.53
C SER A 496 -28.90 38.26 -5.55
N LYS A 497 -29.99 37.89 -4.87
CA LYS A 497 -29.99 36.74 -3.95
C LYS A 497 -30.05 35.43 -4.73
N THR A 498 -28.93 34.74 -4.84
CA THR A 498 -28.94 33.29 -5.10
C THR A 498 -29.46 32.60 -3.85
N LYS A 499 -30.76 32.28 -3.80
CA LYS A 499 -31.35 31.48 -2.71
C LYS A 499 -30.74 30.08 -2.74
N VAL A 500 -29.79 29.80 -1.86
CA VAL A 500 -29.40 28.42 -1.55
C VAL A 500 -30.59 27.76 -0.87
N LYS A 501 -31.15 26.72 -1.49
CA LYS A 501 -32.20 25.90 -0.87
C LYS A 501 -31.54 25.13 0.28
N ALA A 502 -31.98 25.36 1.51
CA ALA A 502 -31.65 24.49 2.63
C ALA A 502 -31.99 23.03 2.26
N GLU A 503 -30.99 22.14 2.29
CA GLU A 503 -31.24 20.73 2.02
C GLU A 503 -32.01 20.11 3.20
N PRO A 504 -33.02 19.26 2.95
CA PRO A 504 -33.74 18.59 4.04
C PRO A 504 -32.79 17.67 4.80
N VAL A 505 -32.89 17.66 6.14
CA VAL A 505 -32.01 16.94 7.08
C VAL A 505 -31.74 15.48 6.69
N GLN A 506 -32.74 14.81 6.09
CA GLN A 506 -32.64 13.43 5.58
C GLN A 506 -31.56 13.20 4.49
N LYS A 507 -31.03 14.26 3.87
CA LYS A 507 -29.89 14.16 2.93
C LYS A 507 -28.53 14.21 3.62
N SER A 508 -28.45 14.67 4.87
CA SER A 508 -27.18 14.75 5.61
C SER A 508 -26.59 13.37 5.92
N PHE A 509 -27.44 12.34 6.00
CA PHE A 509 -27.06 10.94 6.22
C PHE A 509 -26.72 10.18 4.92
N ARG A 510 -26.70 10.84 3.75
CA ARG A 510 -26.18 10.23 2.52
C ARG A 510 -24.71 10.58 2.39
N PRO A 511 -23.82 9.63 2.00
CA PRO A 511 -22.42 9.96 1.78
C PRO A 511 -22.31 11.10 0.76
N PRO A 512 -21.44 12.11 0.99
CA PRO A 512 -21.37 13.28 0.14
C PRO A 512 -21.09 12.88 -1.31
N SER A 513 -21.77 13.55 -2.24
CA SER A 513 -21.61 13.29 -3.67
C SER A 513 -20.14 13.44 -4.09
N PRO A 514 -19.66 12.73 -5.13
CA PRO A 514 -18.26 12.82 -5.56
C PRO A 514 -17.80 14.27 -5.79
N LYS A 515 -18.70 15.14 -6.29
CA LYS A 515 -18.43 16.59 -6.48
C LYS A 515 -18.33 17.41 -5.17
N LYS A 516 -18.96 16.97 -4.07
CA LYS A 516 -18.73 17.56 -2.73
C LYS A 516 -17.46 16.98 -2.09
N LYS A 517 -17.13 15.70 -2.31
CA LYS A 517 -15.87 15.08 -1.85
C LYS A 517 -14.63 15.67 -2.54
N ALA A 518 -14.76 16.12 -3.79
CA ALA A 518 -13.68 16.73 -4.56
C ALA A 518 -13.51 18.25 -4.35
N GLN A 519 -14.15 18.84 -3.33
CA GLN A 519 -13.88 20.24 -2.97
C GLN A 519 -12.59 20.30 -2.14
N ILE A 520 -11.74 21.29 -2.44
CA ILE A 520 -10.52 21.55 -1.67
C ILE A 520 -10.94 21.91 -0.24
N SER A 521 -10.35 21.20 0.73
CA SER A 521 -10.70 21.30 2.15
C SER A 521 -9.42 21.23 3.01
N PRO A 522 -9.47 21.46 4.33
CA PRO A 522 -8.31 21.30 5.21
C PRO A 522 -7.66 19.92 5.11
N ARG A 523 -8.43 18.88 4.71
CA ARG A 523 -7.90 17.53 4.44
C ARG A 523 -6.82 17.50 3.36
N ASN A 524 -6.79 18.46 2.44
CA ASN A 524 -5.75 18.53 1.43
C ASN A 524 -4.39 18.92 2.06
N ILE A 525 -4.38 19.82 3.06
CA ILE A 525 -3.15 20.16 3.79
C ILE A 525 -2.74 19.00 4.69
N THR A 526 -3.65 18.39 5.45
CA THR A 526 -3.30 17.24 6.31
C THR A 526 -2.86 16.03 5.48
N SER A 527 -3.43 15.80 4.29
CA SER A 527 -2.95 14.77 3.37
C SER A 527 -1.58 15.08 2.80
N LEU A 528 -1.24 16.35 2.54
CA LEU A 528 0.12 16.72 2.12
C LEU A 528 1.14 16.51 3.25
N LEU A 529 0.78 16.85 4.50
CA LEU A 529 1.60 16.53 5.67
C LEU A 529 1.78 15.00 5.86
N SER A 530 0.69 14.22 5.78
CA SER A 530 0.74 12.75 5.80
C SER A 530 1.62 12.19 4.68
N SER A 531 1.56 12.78 3.48
CA SER A 531 2.32 12.30 2.32
C SER A 531 3.82 12.55 2.44
N THR A 532 4.21 13.72 2.97
CA THR A 532 5.61 14.01 3.29
C THR A 532 6.11 13.06 4.37
N LEU A 533 5.33 12.86 5.43
CA LEU A 533 5.66 11.94 6.52
C LEU A 533 5.83 10.49 6.02
N PHE A 534 4.92 10.04 5.16
CA PHE A 534 4.97 8.71 4.56
C PHE A 534 6.22 8.49 3.70
N VAL A 535 6.64 9.46 2.89
CA VAL A 535 7.86 9.31 2.07
C VAL A 535 9.13 9.28 2.93
N LEU A 536 9.18 10.04 4.03
CA LEU A 536 10.27 9.98 5.00
C LEU A 536 10.33 8.61 5.68
N ASP A 537 9.20 8.04 6.10
CA ASP A 537 9.14 6.70 6.67
C ASP A 537 9.48 5.59 5.65
N LEU A 538 9.05 5.74 4.39
CA LEU A 538 9.25 4.74 3.34
C LEU A 538 10.75 4.47 3.09
N TYR A 539 11.59 5.50 3.19
CA TYR A 539 13.04 5.41 3.06
C TYR A 539 13.79 5.37 4.41
N ASP A 540 13.07 5.09 5.50
CA ASP A 540 13.61 4.94 6.85
C ASP A 540 14.43 6.16 7.32
N VAL A 541 13.98 7.38 6.98
CA VAL A 541 14.63 8.63 7.41
C VAL A 541 14.50 8.81 8.91
N HIS A 542 15.64 9.07 9.57
CA HIS A 542 15.77 9.14 11.02
C HIS A 542 14.69 10.00 11.70
N SER A 543 14.06 9.43 12.74
CA SER A 543 13.00 10.03 13.57
C SER A 543 13.22 11.50 13.94
N VAL A 544 14.40 11.84 14.48
CA VAL A 544 14.83 13.19 14.88
C VAL A 544 14.85 14.19 13.71
N ILE A 545 15.26 13.77 12.52
CA ILE A 545 15.24 14.62 11.31
C ILE A 545 13.78 14.81 10.86
N THR A 546 13.00 13.74 10.84
CA THR A 546 11.57 13.78 10.50
C THR A 546 10.77 14.68 11.44
N ALA A 547 11.05 14.65 12.75
CA ALA A 547 10.43 15.54 13.74
C ALA A 547 10.79 17.02 13.49
N GLN A 548 12.05 17.32 13.14
CA GLN A 548 12.48 18.67 12.77
C GLN A 548 11.83 19.17 11.48
N ILE A 549 11.72 18.33 10.44
CA ILE A 549 10.99 18.65 9.21
C ILE A 549 9.54 19.01 9.55
N LEU A 550 8.84 18.17 10.32
CA LEU A 550 7.47 18.46 10.75
C LEU A 550 7.37 19.76 11.56
N SER A 551 8.31 20.01 12.48
CA SER A 551 8.34 21.25 13.27
C SER A 551 8.47 22.49 12.37
N GLN A 552 9.37 22.47 11.38
CA GLN A 552 9.53 23.53 10.39
C GLN A 552 8.27 23.74 9.54
N LEU A 553 7.60 22.67 9.09
CA LEU A 553 6.38 22.79 8.30
C LEU A 553 5.21 23.38 9.11
N HIS A 554 5.08 23.04 10.40
CA HIS A 554 4.11 23.68 11.30
C HIS A 554 4.44 25.17 11.54
N TYR A 555 5.72 25.52 11.69
CA TYR A 555 6.16 26.91 11.79
C TYR A 555 5.79 27.71 10.54
N TRP A 556 6.12 27.20 9.36
CA TRP A 556 5.79 27.85 8.09
C TRP A 556 4.28 28.01 7.90
N LEU A 557 3.48 26.95 8.14
CA LEU A 557 2.02 27.02 8.10
C LEU A 557 1.47 28.09 9.05
N GLY A 558 1.94 28.12 10.30
CA GLY A 558 1.54 29.11 11.30
C GLY A 558 1.87 30.54 10.87
N ALA A 559 3.11 30.80 10.47
CA ALA A 559 3.57 32.12 10.02
C ALA A 559 2.79 32.61 8.78
N GLU A 560 2.55 31.72 7.82
CA GLU A 560 1.94 32.08 6.53
C GLU A 560 0.42 32.29 6.65
N ILE A 561 -0.28 31.43 7.40
CA ILE A 561 -1.70 31.65 7.74
C ILE A 561 -1.87 32.97 8.51
N PHE A 562 -1.02 33.25 9.49
CA PHE A 562 -1.03 34.52 10.24
C PHE A 562 -0.91 35.73 9.32
N ASN A 563 0.08 35.69 8.42
CA ASN A 563 0.39 36.77 7.50
C ASN A 563 -0.76 37.03 6.51
N ARG A 564 -1.42 35.98 6.01
CA ARG A 564 -2.57 36.10 5.10
C ARG A 564 -3.80 36.70 5.78
N ILE A 565 -4.09 36.30 7.02
CA ILE A 565 -5.17 36.89 7.84
C ILE A 565 -4.89 38.38 8.09
N MET A 566 -3.66 38.71 8.51
CA MET A 566 -3.26 40.09 8.81
C MET A 566 -3.23 40.99 7.58
N SER A 567 -2.86 40.47 6.42
CA SER A 567 -2.80 41.23 5.16
C SER A 567 -4.17 41.49 4.55
N ASN A 568 -5.12 40.55 4.68
CA ASN A 568 -6.41 40.63 3.99
C ASN A 568 -7.59 40.86 4.96
N LYS A 569 -8.15 42.07 4.89
CA LYS A 569 -9.31 42.51 5.69
C LYS A 569 -10.58 41.66 5.51
N ARG A 570 -10.65 40.80 4.48
CA ARG A 570 -11.72 39.80 4.31
C ARG A 570 -11.78 38.81 5.48
N TYR A 571 -10.63 38.46 6.06
CA TYR A 571 -10.52 37.45 7.12
C TYR A 571 -10.59 38.05 8.54
N LEU A 572 -10.42 39.37 8.68
CA LEU A 572 -10.55 40.10 9.94
C LEU A 572 -12.02 40.36 10.32
N ALA A 573 -12.78 39.28 10.53
CA ALA A 573 -14.16 39.29 11.01
C ALA A 573 -14.40 38.10 11.95
N ARG A 574 -15.27 38.22 12.94
CA ARG A 574 -15.53 37.18 13.96
C ARG A 574 -15.93 35.83 13.34
N THR A 575 -16.84 35.84 12.38
CA THR A 575 -17.33 34.61 11.73
C THR A 575 -16.27 33.94 10.87
N LYS A 576 -15.46 34.71 10.14
CA LYS A 576 -14.29 34.16 9.41
C LYS A 576 -13.20 33.68 10.37
N ALA A 577 -13.00 34.33 11.52
CA ALA A 577 -12.09 33.85 12.54
C ALA A 577 -12.52 32.50 13.14
N MET A 578 -13.82 32.33 13.40
CA MET A 578 -14.39 31.05 13.87
C MET A 578 -14.28 29.93 12.82
N GLN A 579 -14.56 30.24 11.54
CA GLN A 579 -14.36 29.31 10.42
C GLN A 579 -12.90 28.84 10.30
N ILE A 580 -11.96 29.79 10.27
CA ILE A 580 -10.54 29.48 10.14
C ILE A 580 -10.04 28.71 11.38
N ARG A 581 -10.51 29.04 12.59
CA ARG A 581 -10.15 28.29 13.81
C ARG A 581 -10.55 26.82 13.71
N MET A 582 -11.74 26.53 13.19
CA MET A 582 -12.22 25.16 13.02
C MET A 582 -11.48 24.40 11.91
N ASN A 583 -11.05 25.10 10.85
CA ASN A 583 -10.16 24.52 9.83
C ASN A 583 -8.76 24.21 10.42
N ILE A 584 -8.23 25.05 11.31
CA ILE A 584 -6.94 24.84 12.00
C ILE A 584 -7.01 23.71 13.04
N SER A 585 -8.15 23.50 13.70
CA SER A 585 -8.32 22.35 14.60
C SER A 585 -8.04 21.03 13.90
N MET A 586 -8.36 20.90 12.60
CA MET A 586 -8.01 19.70 11.83
C MET A 586 -6.49 19.49 11.67
N LEU A 587 -5.67 20.53 11.76
CA LEU A 587 -4.20 20.43 11.78
C LEU A 587 -3.70 20.01 13.17
N GLU A 588 -4.29 20.55 14.24
CA GLU A 588 -4.01 20.16 15.63
C GLU A 588 -4.40 18.69 15.90
N ASP A 589 -5.54 18.25 15.36
CA ASP A 589 -6.01 16.86 15.42
C ASP A 589 -5.10 15.93 14.61
N TRP A 590 -4.67 16.34 13.41
CA TRP A 590 -3.71 15.57 12.62
C TRP A 590 -2.38 15.38 13.36
N ALA A 591 -1.86 16.43 14.01
CA ALA A 591 -0.65 16.33 14.83
C ALA A 591 -0.84 15.37 16.02
N ARG A 592 -2.05 15.30 16.61
CA ARG A 592 -2.40 14.36 17.68
C ARG A 592 -2.44 12.91 17.20
N THR A 593 -3.03 12.64 16.04
CA THR A 593 -3.05 11.30 15.43
C THR A 593 -1.66 10.83 15.00
N ASN A 594 -0.77 11.75 14.61
CA ASN A 594 0.58 11.44 14.13
C ASN A 594 1.66 11.83 15.16
N ASN A 595 1.36 11.74 16.45
CA ASN A 595 2.25 12.28 17.49
C ASN A 595 3.53 11.46 17.65
N ARG A 596 4.66 11.96 17.11
CA ARG A 596 5.98 11.36 17.38
C ARG A 596 6.56 11.92 18.67
N GLN A 597 6.99 11.01 19.54
CA GLN A 597 7.88 11.30 20.65
C GLN A 597 9.28 10.78 20.29
N PRO A 598 10.32 11.64 20.31
CA PRO A 598 11.70 11.19 20.20
C PRO A 598 12.13 10.61 21.55
N GLU A 599 12.34 9.29 21.60
CA GLU A 599 12.85 8.62 22.80
C GLU A 599 14.33 8.95 23.00
N ILE A 600 14.62 9.70 24.07
CA ILE A 600 15.98 10.01 24.52
C ILE A 600 16.21 9.26 25.83
N SER A 601 17.31 8.50 25.91
CA SER A 601 17.72 7.87 27.16
C SER A 601 18.14 8.92 28.19
N GLN A 602 17.67 8.80 29.43
CA GLN A 602 17.89 9.74 30.52
C GLN A 602 19.37 9.75 30.98
N ASP A 603 20.28 10.40 30.25
CA ASP A 603 21.67 10.56 30.71
C ASP A 603 22.45 11.76 30.14
N ASP A 604 21.79 12.90 29.89
CA ASP A 604 22.45 14.21 30.11
C ASP A 604 21.46 15.34 30.43
N THR A 605 21.91 16.34 31.18
CA THR A 605 21.10 17.43 31.77
C THR A 605 20.92 18.65 30.86
N THR A 606 20.79 18.43 29.55
CA THR A 606 20.48 19.49 28.58
C THR A 606 19.07 19.33 28.00
N SER A 607 18.42 20.45 27.69
CA SER A 607 17.01 20.51 27.28
C SER A 607 16.67 19.58 26.11
N PRO A 608 15.42 19.06 26.02
CA PRO A 608 15.02 18.18 24.92
C PRO A 608 15.26 18.85 23.57
N VAL A 609 16.07 18.21 22.72
CA VAL A 609 16.56 18.77 21.45
C VAL A 609 15.44 18.88 20.39
N SER A 610 14.35 18.12 20.54
CA SER A 610 13.19 18.19 19.66
C SER A 610 11.87 17.98 20.43
N ASP A 611 10.96 18.94 20.28
CA ASP A 611 9.56 18.87 20.75
C ASP A 611 8.83 17.66 20.15
N SER A 612 7.80 17.14 20.84
CA SER A 612 6.87 16.17 20.23
C SER A 612 6.12 16.81 19.05
N THR A 613 5.57 16.00 18.14
CA THR A 613 4.84 16.56 16.98
C THR A 613 3.62 17.40 17.41
N VAL A 614 2.94 16.99 18.50
CA VAL A 614 1.84 17.76 19.10
C VAL A 614 2.33 19.07 19.72
N ASP A 615 3.45 19.04 20.45
CA ASP A 615 3.97 20.23 21.12
C ASP A 615 4.52 21.25 20.12
N ALA A 616 5.21 20.79 19.08
CA ALA A 616 5.64 21.62 17.95
C ALA A 616 4.44 22.28 17.25
N ALA A 617 3.39 21.50 16.92
CA ALA A 617 2.18 22.03 16.31
C ALA A 617 1.49 23.07 17.23
N ARG A 618 1.34 22.77 18.53
CA ARG A 618 0.78 23.70 19.53
C ARG A 618 1.60 24.99 19.63
N ARG A 619 2.93 24.90 19.70
CA ARG A 619 3.84 26.05 19.85
C ARG A 619 3.78 26.95 18.62
N HIS A 620 3.85 26.38 17.43
CA HIS A 620 3.95 27.12 16.16
C HIS A 620 2.61 27.67 15.66
N LEU A 621 1.49 26.98 15.91
CA LEU A 621 0.15 27.48 15.55
C LEU A 621 -0.40 28.50 16.58
N ALA A 622 0.17 28.58 17.79
CA ALA A 622 -0.31 29.46 18.86
C ALA A 622 -0.48 30.94 18.45
N PRO A 623 0.40 31.60 17.68
CA PRO A 623 0.19 32.99 17.25
C PRO A 623 -1.07 33.16 16.39
N VAL A 624 -1.39 32.19 15.52
CA VAL A 624 -2.61 32.21 14.71
C VAL A 624 -3.84 31.95 15.57
N VAL A 625 -3.79 30.95 16.44
CA VAL A 625 -4.91 30.60 17.34
C VAL A 625 -5.24 31.78 18.26
N GLN A 626 -4.21 32.45 18.82
CA GLN A 626 -4.37 33.66 19.62
C GLN A 626 -4.93 34.83 18.81
N LEU A 627 -4.51 35.03 17.55
CA LEU A 627 -5.10 36.06 16.67
C LEU A 627 -6.59 35.81 16.41
N LEU A 628 -6.95 34.56 16.14
CA LEU A 628 -8.34 34.15 15.90
C LEU A 628 -9.20 34.25 17.17
N GLN A 629 -8.64 33.94 18.34
CA GLN A 629 -9.28 34.15 19.64
C GLN A 629 -9.51 35.64 19.90
N TRP A 630 -8.50 36.49 19.66
CA TRP A 630 -8.63 37.94 19.78
C TRP A 630 -9.77 38.48 18.92
N LEU A 631 -9.79 38.12 17.62
CA LEU A 631 -10.83 38.52 16.67
C LEU A 631 -12.26 38.09 17.07
N GLN A 632 -12.41 37.05 17.90
CA GLN A 632 -13.71 36.59 18.39
C GLN A 632 -14.13 37.27 19.70
N CYS A 633 -13.18 37.52 20.62
CA CYS A 633 -13.48 38.02 21.96
C CYS A 633 -13.56 39.54 22.05
N PHE A 634 -12.77 40.30 21.28
CA PHE A 634 -12.63 41.75 21.50
C PHE A 634 -13.93 42.53 21.25
N SER A 635 -14.81 42.05 20.35
CA SER A 635 -16.11 42.69 20.06
C SER A 635 -17.13 42.50 21.19
N SER A 636 -16.98 41.46 22.02
CA SER A 636 -17.83 41.20 23.19
C SER A 636 -17.38 41.89 24.49
N ILE A 637 -16.08 42.16 24.67
CA ILE A 637 -15.54 42.77 25.91
C ILE A 637 -16.00 44.25 26.06
N GLY A 638 -16.16 44.98 24.96
CA GLY A 638 -16.70 46.34 24.96
C GLY A 638 -15.78 47.37 25.62
N GLU A 639 -16.19 47.92 26.78
CA GLU A 639 -15.40 48.90 27.55
C GLU A 639 -14.99 48.39 28.94
N ASP A 640 -15.21 47.10 29.23
CA ASP A 640 -14.72 46.46 30.46
C ASP A 640 -13.18 46.35 30.42
N LYS A 641 -12.51 46.88 31.44
CA LYS A 641 -11.05 46.93 31.52
C LYS A 641 -10.46 45.67 32.14
N ASP A 642 -11.15 45.11 33.14
CA ASP A 642 -10.62 43.99 33.91
C ASP A 642 -10.71 42.71 33.06
N ALA A 643 -11.83 42.53 32.33
CA ALA A 643 -11.97 41.48 31.32
C ALA A 643 -10.99 41.64 30.14
N MET A 644 -10.65 42.88 29.75
CA MET A 644 -9.65 43.16 28.72
C MET A 644 -8.24 42.78 29.20
N GLU A 645 -7.86 43.15 30.41
CA GLU A 645 -6.54 42.82 30.98
C GLU A 645 -6.37 41.31 31.14
N ALA A 646 -7.39 40.60 31.64
CA ALA A 646 -7.39 39.13 31.70
C ALA A 646 -7.25 38.47 30.31
N THR A 647 -7.95 39.00 29.29
CA THR A 647 -7.84 38.50 27.91
C THR A 647 -6.44 38.77 27.33
N LEU A 648 -5.84 39.93 27.61
CA LEU A 648 -4.49 40.26 27.12
C LEU A 648 -3.41 39.39 27.76
N GLN A 649 -3.58 38.97 29.02
CA GLN A 649 -2.69 38.02 29.70
C GLN A 649 -2.74 36.62 29.06
N GLN A 650 -3.87 36.22 28.48
CA GLN A 650 -4.02 34.95 27.74
C GLN A 650 -3.42 34.98 26.32
N LEU A 651 -2.95 36.14 25.84
CA LEU A 651 -2.44 36.33 24.47
C LEU A 651 -0.94 36.75 24.46
N PRO A 652 -0.02 35.92 25.00
CA PRO A 652 1.40 36.27 25.14
C PRO A 652 2.12 36.41 23.79
N ASN A 653 1.76 35.61 22.77
CA ASN A 653 2.52 35.46 21.53
C ASN A 653 2.19 36.52 20.45
N LEU A 654 1.31 37.47 20.77
CA LEU A 654 0.92 38.57 19.88
C LEU A 654 1.57 39.89 20.28
N SER A 655 2.14 40.63 19.34
CA SER A 655 2.67 41.97 19.63
C SER A 655 1.55 43.01 19.81
N THR A 656 1.80 44.05 20.61
CA THR A 656 0.85 45.18 20.75
C THR A 656 0.50 45.81 19.41
N LYS A 657 1.45 45.85 18.47
CA LYS A 657 1.25 46.38 17.11
C LYS A 657 0.31 45.48 16.30
N GLN A 658 0.47 44.15 16.38
CA GLN A 658 -0.41 43.18 15.73
C GLN A 658 -1.86 43.28 16.24
N LEU A 659 -2.06 43.32 17.56
CA LEU A 659 -3.39 43.50 18.17
C LEU A 659 -4.09 44.77 17.69
N LEU A 660 -3.39 45.91 17.72
CA LEU A 660 -3.92 47.20 17.27
C LEU A 660 -4.18 47.22 15.75
N HIS A 661 -3.37 46.55 14.95
CA HIS A 661 -3.57 46.40 13.51
C HIS A 661 -4.83 45.60 13.20
N ALA A 662 -5.03 44.47 13.88
CA ALA A 662 -6.22 43.63 13.76
C ALA A 662 -7.50 44.43 14.07
N VAL A 663 -7.55 45.16 15.19
CA VAL A 663 -8.72 45.99 15.54
C VAL A 663 -8.95 47.13 14.54
N LYS A 664 -7.89 47.80 14.07
CA LYS A 664 -7.98 48.91 13.10
C LYS A 664 -8.55 48.48 11.76
N HIS A 665 -8.34 47.22 11.38
CA HIS A 665 -8.76 46.68 10.08
C HIS A 665 -9.89 45.64 10.15
N TYR A 666 -10.43 45.43 11.35
CA TYR A 666 -11.59 44.58 11.59
C TYR A 666 -12.85 45.05 10.87
N ARG A 667 -13.62 44.08 10.36
CA ARG A 667 -14.86 44.29 9.64
C ARG A 667 -16.04 43.88 10.52
N ALA A 668 -16.59 44.85 11.25
CA ALA A 668 -17.69 44.60 12.18
C ALA A 668 -18.97 44.10 11.50
N GLU A 669 -19.58 43.08 12.12
CA GLU A 669 -20.83 42.48 11.69
C GLU A 669 -22.04 43.29 12.22
N VAL A 670 -23.20 43.19 11.58
CA VAL A 670 -24.41 43.94 11.99
C VAL A 670 -24.86 43.49 13.38
N GLY A 671 -24.66 44.36 14.38
CA GLY A 671 -24.97 44.10 15.79
C GLY A 671 -23.75 44.25 16.72
N GLU A 672 -22.53 44.22 16.20
CA GLU A 672 -21.31 44.34 17.00
C GLU A 672 -20.92 45.79 17.34
N LYS A 673 -20.26 45.99 18.47
CA LYS A 673 -19.65 47.27 18.86
C LYS A 673 -18.15 47.23 18.61
N THR A 674 -17.61 48.23 17.91
CA THR A 674 -16.16 48.41 17.75
C THR A 674 -15.56 49.11 18.97
N LEU A 675 -14.32 48.75 19.35
CA LEU A 675 -13.61 49.36 20.48
C LEU A 675 -13.45 50.88 20.32
N SER A 676 -13.62 51.61 21.43
CA SER A 676 -13.49 53.07 21.45
C SER A 676 -12.02 53.52 21.50
N ARG A 677 -11.74 54.74 21.04
CA ARG A 677 -10.36 55.30 21.01
C ARG A 677 -9.65 55.33 22.38
N PRO A 678 -10.33 55.55 23.53
CA PRO A 678 -9.72 55.41 24.85
C PRO A 678 -9.24 53.98 25.13
N THR A 679 -10.03 52.95 24.81
CA THR A 679 -9.69 51.55 25.06
C THR A 679 -8.46 51.11 24.25
N LEU A 680 -8.30 51.61 23.01
CA LEU A 680 -7.08 51.37 22.21
C LEU A 680 -5.81 51.93 22.86
N ARG A 681 -5.88 53.06 23.55
CA ARG A 681 -4.73 53.60 24.32
C ARG A 681 -4.46 52.75 25.55
N HIS A 682 -5.50 52.27 26.22
CA HIS A 682 -5.38 51.43 27.39
C HIS A 682 -4.67 50.09 27.08
N ILE A 683 -4.98 49.45 25.95
CA ILE A 683 -4.26 48.24 25.47
C ILE A 683 -2.76 48.52 25.29
N GLN A 684 -2.40 49.71 24.78
CA GLN A 684 -1.02 50.13 24.62
C GLN A 684 -0.35 50.36 25.99
N GLU A 685 -1.03 51.03 26.93
CA GLU A 685 -0.55 51.30 28.29
C GLU A 685 -0.29 50.00 29.08
N VAL A 686 -1.26 49.08 29.12
CA VAL A 686 -1.17 47.78 29.84
C VAL A 686 0.04 46.98 29.37
N ARG A 687 0.22 46.83 28.04
CA ARG A 687 1.33 46.04 27.47
C ARG A 687 2.68 46.76 27.45
N THR A 688 2.72 48.08 27.74
CA THR A 688 3.97 48.77 28.12
C THR A 688 4.29 48.62 29.61
N ARG A 689 3.26 48.51 30.47
CA ARG A 689 3.42 48.34 31.92
C ARG A 689 3.87 46.93 32.30
N SER A 690 3.52 45.92 31.52
CA SER A 690 4.04 44.55 31.67
C SER A 690 5.51 44.38 31.25
N LYS A 691 6.14 45.41 30.66
CA LYS A 691 7.56 45.40 30.26
C LYS A 691 8.52 45.99 31.29
N THR A 692 8.02 46.60 32.37
CA THR A 692 8.86 47.01 33.52
C THR A 692 8.91 45.87 34.54
N PRO A 693 10.09 45.34 34.90
CA PRO A 693 10.22 44.36 35.98
C PRO A 693 9.64 44.93 37.28
N ALA A 694 8.87 44.12 38.01
CA ALA A 694 8.43 44.49 39.34
C ALA A 694 9.58 44.31 40.33
N ASP A 695 9.93 45.36 41.08
CA ASP A 695 10.90 45.26 42.18
C ASP A 695 10.45 44.17 43.19
N PRO A 696 11.36 43.29 43.65
CA PRO A 696 11.01 42.25 44.61
C PRO A 696 10.67 42.86 45.98
N PRO A 697 9.56 42.45 46.64
CA PRO A 697 9.21 42.95 47.96
C PRO A 697 10.21 42.44 49.01
N ALA A 698 10.73 43.35 49.83
CA ALA A 698 11.73 43.05 50.85
C ALA A 698 11.16 42.14 51.97
N SER A 699 11.80 41.00 52.19
CA SER A 699 11.53 40.09 53.32
C SER A 699 12.47 40.37 54.51
N PRO A 700 11.96 40.55 55.74
CA PRO A 700 12.82 40.74 56.91
C PRO A 700 13.23 39.41 57.56
N THR A 701 14.54 39.14 57.60
CA THR A 701 15.32 38.53 58.71
C THR A 701 14.69 37.37 59.51
N LYS A 702 15.33 36.18 59.62
CA LYS A 702 16.54 35.95 60.45
C LYS A 702 17.08 34.50 60.35
N ASN A 703 18.40 34.36 60.54
CA ASN A 703 19.17 33.18 60.99
C ASN A 703 19.05 31.86 60.16
N GLY A 704 20.10 31.28 59.56
CA GLY A 704 21.49 31.69 59.38
C GLY A 704 22.52 30.75 60.02
N THR A 705 23.25 29.98 59.19
CA THR A 705 24.70 29.66 59.31
C THR A 705 25.20 28.94 58.05
N ALA A 706 26.36 29.35 57.55
CA ALA A 706 27.16 28.76 56.46
C ALA A 706 28.65 28.87 56.89
N PRO A 707 29.68 28.61 56.06
CA PRO A 707 29.75 27.90 54.78
C PRO A 707 30.50 26.54 54.99
N PRO A 708 31.68 26.14 54.45
CA PRO A 708 32.65 26.76 53.51
C PRO A 708 32.75 26.08 52.11
N THR A 709 33.22 26.83 51.12
CA THR A 709 33.87 26.36 49.88
C THR A 709 35.39 26.24 50.06
N PRO A 710 36.14 25.71 49.08
CA PRO A 710 37.11 26.60 48.42
C PRO A 710 37.39 26.37 46.91
N MET A 711 37.52 27.53 46.21
CA MET A 711 38.53 27.86 45.18
C MET A 711 38.44 27.34 43.74
N SER A 712 38.19 28.30 42.83
CA SER A 712 38.70 28.33 41.44
C SER A 712 40.23 28.56 41.39
N PRO A 713 40.92 28.22 40.28
CA PRO A 713 41.12 29.18 39.18
C PRO A 713 41.02 28.52 37.77
N GLY A 714 40.88 29.23 36.64
CA GLY A 714 40.63 30.65 36.41
C GLY A 714 41.04 31.09 34.97
N GLY A 715 40.17 31.86 34.30
CA GLY A 715 40.52 32.78 33.19
C GLY A 715 40.86 32.21 31.80
N GLY A 716 39.98 32.45 30.82
CA GLY A 716 40.25 32.26 29.39
C GLY A 716 39.01 32.56 28.54
N ASP A 717 38.88 33.79 28.05
CA ASP A 717 37.64 34.31 27.44
C ASP A 717 37.22 33.59 26.14
N GLY A 718 35.93 33.22 26.09
CA GLY A 718 35.20 32.80 24.89
C GLY A 718 33.71 33.07 25.13
N ALA A 719 33.25 34.26 24.72
CA ALA A 719 31.99 34.82 25.21
C ALA A 719 30.75 34.09 24.67
N PHE A 720 30.19 33.20 25.49
CA PHE A 720 28.77 32.86 25.47
C PHE A 720 28.07 33.62 26.59
N GLY A 721 27.38 34.69 26.22
CA GLY A 721 26.47 35.39 27.12
C GLY A 721 25.17 34.60 27.19
N ASP A 722 24.84 34.13 28.39
CA ASP A 722 23.48 33.71 28.73
C ASP A 722 22.55 34.92 28.68
N GLY A 723 21.40 34.76 28.03
CA GLY A 723 20.40 35.80 27.81
C GLY A 723 20.31 36.34 26.38
N ASP A 724 19.20 36.02 25.71
CA ASP A 724 18.33 37.10 25.24
C ASP A 724 16.87 36.68 25.43
N ASP A 725 16.05 37.62 25.90
CA ASP A 725 14.60 37.47 25.89
C ASP A 725 14.12 37.34 24.44
N ASP A 726 13.15 36.48 24.14
CA ASP A 726 12.56 36.38 22.79
C ASP A 726 11.75 37.65 22.48
N VAL A 727 12.45 38.70 22.03
CA VAL A 727 11.90 40.00 21.63
C VAL A 727 11.02 39.79 20.41
N VAL A 728 9.72 39.57 20.63
CA VAL A 728 8.69 39.54 19.58
C VAL A 728 8.91 40.73 18.64
N PRO A 729 9.28 40.49 17.36
CA PRO A 729 9.77 41.55 16.49
C PRO A 729 8.80 42.73 16.35
N GLU A 730 9.34 43.92 16.22
CA GLU A 730 8.57 45.18 16.13
C GLU A 730 7.77 45.34 14.81
N THR A 731 7.62 44.29 14.02
CA THR A 731 6.92 44.21 12.74
C THR A 731 5.47 43.72 12.91
N ASN A 732 4.60 44.02 11.94
CA ASN A 732 3.20 43.57 11.96
C ASN A 732 3.02 42.12 11.49
N MET A 733 4.07 41.51 10.93
CA MET A 733 4.06 40.23 10.20
C MET A 733 5.09 39.30 10.82
N LEU A 734 4.83 37.99 10.75
CA LEU A 734 5.80 36.94 11.08
C LEU A 734 6.72 36.68 9.89
N ASN A 735 7.88 36.06 10.12
CA ASN A 735 8.84 35.75 9.05
C ASN A 735 8.69 34.27 8.61
N PRO A 736 7.96 33.96 7.51
CA PRO A 736 7.80 32.58 7.05
C PRO A 736 9.10 31.98 6.49
N ALA A 737 10.10 32.80 6.19
CA ALA A 737 11.41 32.37 5.68
C ALA A 737 12.44 32.10 6.80
N LEU A 738 12.02 32.07 8.07
CA LEU A 738 12.90 31.65 9.16
C LEU A 738 13.04 30.12 9.15
N LEU A 739 14.28 29.65 9.01
CA LEU A 739 14.63 28.25 9.25
C LEU A 739 14.93 28.06 10.74
N LEU A 740 14.29 27.07 11.36
CA LEU A 740 14.59 26.65 12.72
C LEU A 740 16.00 25.99 12.78
N PRO A 741 16.70 26.05 13.93
CA PRO A 741 18.01 25.41 14.09
C PRO A 741 17.94 23.90 13.80
N PHE A 742 18.74 23.45 12.83
CA PHE A 742 18.83 22.04 12.44
C PHE A 742 19.95 21.34 13.21
N HIS A 743 19.64 20.19 13.79
CA HIS A 743 20.57 19.34 14.53
C HIS A 743 20.58 17.93 13.93
N LEU A 744 21.78 17.41 13.68
CA LEU A 744 21.95 16.01 13.30
C LEU A 744 21.77 15.10 14.53
N PRO A 745 21.22 13.89 14.35
CA PRO A 745 21.12 12.91 15.43
C PRO A 745 22.49 12.57 16.03
N THR A 746 22.54 12.35 17.34
CA THR A 746 23.78 11.93 18.02
C THR A 746 24.10 10.47 17.73
N SER A 747 25.35 10.04 17.96
CA SER A 747 25.74 8.64 17.78
C SER A 747 24.95 7.67 18.67
N THR A 748 24.47 8.14 19.81
CA THR A 748 23.55 7.41 20.70
C THR A 748 22.14 7.34 20.14
N ASP A 749 21.59 8.43 19.59
CA ASP A 749 20.25 8.41 18.95
C ASP A 749 20.23 7.49 17.73
N MET A 750 21.32 7.48 16.94
CA MET A 750 21.51 6.60 15.80
C MET A 750 21.73 5.13 16.19
N LEU A 751 22.09 4.84 17.45
CA LEU A 751 22.18 3.46 17.97
C LEU A 751 20.85 2.95 18.52
N VAL A 752 19.99 3.84 19.05
CA VAL A 752 18.73 3.47 19.72
C VAL A 752 17.50 3.57 18.79
N SER A 753 17.54 4.43 17.77
CA SER A 753 16.34 4.75 16.96
C SER A 753 16.45 4.49 15.45
N TYR A 754 17.62 4.08 14.95
CA TYR A 754 17.78 3.70 13.54
C TYR A 754 17.22 2.29 13.32
N GLY A 755 16.07 2.19 12.66
CA GLY A 755 15.40 0.92 12.37
C GLY A 755 14.35 0.45 13.39
N ALA A 756 14.42 0.89 14.66
CA ALA A 756 13.61 0.37 15.77
C ALA A 756 12.06 0.55 15.64
N GLY A 757 11.59 1.26 14.60
CA GLY A 757 10.18 1.43 14.30
C GLY A 757 9.45 2.35 15.29
N PHE A 758 8.14 2.17 15.40
CA PHE A 758 7.30 2.96 16.30
C PHE A 758 7.49 2.48 17.75
N GLY A 759 7.86 3.39 18.66
CA GLY A 759 7.95 3.14 20.11
C GLY A 759 9.12 2.25 20.56
N GLY A 760 10.21 2.14 19.78
CA GLY A 760 11.46 1.50 20.23
C GLY A 760 11.41 -0.02 20.47
N MET A 761 10.29 -0.69 20.16
CA MET A 761 10.09 -2.11 20.55
C MET A 761 10.73 -3.14 19.61
N ASN A 762 11.09 -2.78 18.37
CA ASN A 762 11.52 -3.76 17.35
C ASN A 762 13.06 -3.86 17.22
N ARG A 763 13.70 -4.48 18.22
CA ARG A 763 15.16 -4.78 18.23
C ARG A 763 15.62 -5.67 17.07
N GLU A 764 14.70 -6.43 16.47
CA GLU A 764 14.96 -7.25 15.28
C GLU A 764 15.42 -6.40 14.08
N ARG A 765 14.91 -5.17 13.95
CA ARG A 765 15.26 -4.28 12.83
C ARG A 765 16.65 -3.63 12.95
N GLU A 766 17.23 -3.56 14.13
CA GLU A 766 18.60 -3.04 14.31
C GLU A 766 19.63 -3.90 13.55
N ARG A 767 19.35 -5.20 13.38
CA ARG A 767 20.20 -6.14 12.63
C ARG A 767 20.22 -5.90 11.11
N HIS A 768 19.18 -5.27 10.54
CA HIS A 768 19.15 -4.97 9.09
C HIS A 768 20.14 -3.87 8.67
N TYR A 769 20.67 -3.08 9.62
CA TYR A 769 21.63 -1.99 9.34
C TYR A 769 23.09 -2.41 9.54
N VAL A 770 23.39 -3.71 9.40
CA VAL A 770 24.75 -4.23 9.26
C VAL A 770 25.22 -4.00 7.81
N PRO A 771 26.39 -3.38 7.58
CA PRO A 771 26.92 -3.14 6.24
C PRO A 771 27.08 -4.43 5.42
N SER A 772 26.26 -4.59 4.39
CA SER A 772 26.19 -5.77 3.53
C SER A 772 25.83 -5.37 2.08
N VAL A 773 26.15 -6.23 1.11
CA VAL A 773 25.88 -5.99 -0.31
C VAL A 773 25.11 -7.20 -0.89
N PRO A 774 23.87 -7.03 -1.37
CA PRO A 774 23.11 -8.13 -1.96
C PRO A 774 23.80 -8.74 -3.20
N PRO A 775 23.69 -10.06 -3.42
CA PRO A 775 24.33 -10.75 -4.55
C PRO A 775 23.84 -10.25 -5.92
N GLU A 776 22.61 -9.73 -6.00
CA GLU A 776 22.07 -9.08 -7.19
C GLU A 776 22.88 -7.87 -7.63
N ILE A 777 23.37 -7.07 -6.67
CA ILE A 777 24.17 -5.88 -6.94
C ILE A 777 25.59 -6.30 -7.33
N LEU A 778 26.15 -7.32 -6.68
CA LEU A 778 27.45 -7.89 -7.06
C LEU A 778 27.43 -8.39 -8.52
N SER A 779 26.35 -9.03 -8.97
CA SER A 779 26.23 -9.50 -10.37
C SER A 779 26.15 -8.36 -11.41
N LYS A 780 25.62 -7.19 -11.03
CA LYS A 780 25.64 -5.95 -11.85
C LYS A 780 27.00 -5.26 -11.86
N LEU A 781 27.87 -5.56 -10.89
CA LEU A 781 29.22 -5.01 -10.76
C LEU A 781 30.31 -5.90 -11.40
N ASP A 782 30.01 -7.15 -11.77
CA ASP A 782 30.96 -8.05 -12.43
C ASP A 782 31.16 -7.70 -13.92
N PRO A 783 32.39 -7.34 -14.37
CA PRO A 783 32.68 -7.07 -15.78
C PRO A 783 32.55 -8.30 -16.71
N GLY A 784 32.41 -9.51 -16.17
CA GLY A 784 32.16 -10.74 -16.92
C GLY A 784 30.68 -10.97 -17.30
N SER A 785 29.74 -10.23 -16.70
CA SER A 785 28.31 -10.34 -17.01
C SER A 785 27.98 -9.63 -18.34
N GLY A 786 27.23 -10.30 -19.22
CA GLY A 786 26.97 -9.87 -20.60
C GLY A 786 26.24 -8.54 -20.78
N ASN A 787 25.80 -7.90 -19.69
CA ASN A 787 25.10 -6.61 -19.69
C ASN A 787 26.05 -5.41 -19.85
N GLY A 788 27.37 -5.62 -19.87
CA GLY A 788 28.37 -4.56 -20.06
C GLY A 788 28.33 -3.82 -21.41
N MET A 789 27.48 -4.23 -22.36
CA MET A 789 27.42 -3.65 -23.72
C MET A 789 26.42 -2.50 -23.89
N GLU A 790 25.54 -2.21 -22.91
CA GLU A 790 24.59 -1.07 -22.98
C GLU A 790 25.09 0.21 -22.30
N ILE A 791 25.97 0.11 -21.30
CA ILE A 791 26.38 1.28 -20.49
C ILE A 791 27.37 2.22 -21.23
N GLN A 792 28.03 1.74 -22.30
CA GLN A 792 28.94 2.57 -23.10
C GLN A 792 28.25 3.44 -24.17
N ALA A 793 26.92 3.37 -24.31
CA ALA A 793 26.16 4.04 -25.37
C ALA A 793 25.66 5.47 -25.04
N LEU A 794 25.82 5.94 -23.79
CA LEU A 794 25.24 7.22 -23.33
C LEU A 794 26.24 8.37 -23.10
N THR A 795 27.53 8.18 -23.37
CA THR A 795 28.57 9.21 -23.15
C THR A 795 29.51 9.41 -24.35
N SER A 796 29.01 9.88 -25.49
CA SER A 796 29.68 10.91 -26.32
C SER A 796 28.92 11.21 -27.61
N GLY A 797 28.71 12.50 -27.88
CA GLY A 797 28.23 12.97 -29.18
C GLY A 797 29.39 13.35 -30.11
N ALA A 798 29.35 12.82 -31.34
CA ALA A 798 30.14 13.19 -32.53
C ALA A 798 31.68 13.00 -32.48
N VAL A 799 32.22 12.16 -33.38
CA VAL A 799 32.84 12.55 -34.67
C VAL A 799 32.78 11.34 -35.63
N GLU A 800 32.76 11.59 -36.94
CA GLU A 800 32.58 10.60 -38.02
C GLU A 800 33.80 9.68 -38.29
N HIS A 801 33.52 8.63 -39.10
CA HIS A 801 34.45 7.77 -39.86
C HIS A 801 35.29 6.71 -39.11
N LEU A 802 34.88 5.43 -39.24
CA LEU A 802 35.62 4.42 -40.05
C LEU A 802 34.84 3.10 -40.27
N THR A 803 34.04 3.10 -41.33
CA THR A 803 33.70 1.98 -42.25
C THR A 803 33.77 0.49 -41.81
N ASN A 804 32.60 -0.14 -41.88
CA ASN A 804 32.31 -1.42 -42.55
C ASN A 804 32.98 -2.74 -42.07
N ALA A 805 32.20 -3.52 -41.31
CA ALA A 805 32.03 -4.95 -41.56
C ALA A 805 30.51 -5.26 -41.63
N THR A 806 30.09 -6.07 -42.62
CA THR A 806 28.69 -6.12 -43.08
C THR A 806 27.91 -7.33 -42.55
N THR A 807 26.98 -7.10 -41.62
CA THR A 807 25.83 -8.00 -41.36
C THR A 807 24.56 -7.16 -41.22
N LYS A 808 23.47 -7.57 -41.88
CA LYS A 808 22.22 -6.79 -41.98
C LYS A 808 21.45 -6.82 -40.66
N SER A 809 21.27 -5.68 -40.00
CA SER A 809 20.56 -5.52 -38.73
C SER A 809 19.24 -4.75 -38.87
N GLY A 810 18.40 -5.09 -39.85
CA GLY A 810 17.21 -4.32 -40.23
C GLY A 810 15.85 -4.94 -39.92
N ASP A 811 15.81 -6.07 -39.21
CA ASP A 811 14.64 -6.98 -39.17
C ASP A 811 14.33 -7.43 -37.72
N LYS A 812 14.24 -6.47 -36.78
CA LYS A 812 13.83 -6.71 -35.38
C LYS A 812 12.53 -5.96 -35.05
N VAL A 813 11.70 -6.57 -34.21
CA VAL A 813 10.54 -5.92 -33.58
C VAL A 813 11.01 -4.76 -32.70
N THR A 814 10.27 -3.64 -32.71
CA THR A 814 10.61 -2.44 -31.92
C THR A 814 9.53 -2.20 -30.86
N PHE A 815 9.92 -2.10 -29.59
CA PHE A 815 9.01 -1.71 -28.50
C PHE A 815 8.59 -0.24 -28.62
N VAL A 816 7.35 0.07 -28.26
CA VAL A 816 6.75 1.41 -28.30
C VAL A 816 6.30 1.80 -26.89
N PRO A 817 6.88 2.86 -26.28
CA PRO A 817 6.45 3.35 -24.97
C PRO A 817 4.96 3.71 -24.93
N ALA A 818 4.31 3.48 -23.78
CA ALA A 818 2.86 3.59 -23.62
C ALA A 818 2.25 4.92 -24.10
N ASP A 819 2.95 6.04 -23.89
CA ASP A 819 2.53 7.39 -24.31
C ASP A 819 2.59 7.63 -25.82
N ASP A 820 3.37 6.82 -26.54
CA ASP A 820 3.58 6.94 -27.99
C ASP A 820 2.79 5.91 -28.81
N ILE A 821 2.20 4.88 -28.17
CA ILE A 821 1.34 3.88 -28.83
C ILE A 821 0.23 4.57 -29.65
N ASP A 822 -0.48 5.51 -29.03
CA ASP A 822 -1.61 6.20 -29.67
C ASP A 822 -1.18 7.06 -30.86
N LYS A 823 -0.04 7.75 -30.76
CA LYS A 823 0.52 8.57 -31.85
C LYS A 823 0.99 7.68 -33.02
N THR A 824 1.61 6.55 -32.68
CA THR A 824 2.23 5.60 -33.62
C THR A 824 1.22 4.81 -34.43
N PHE A 825 0.08 4.44 -33.83
CA PHE A 825 -0.89 3.53 -34.46
C PHE A 825 -2.24 4.16 -34.82
N LYS A 826 -2.86 4.97 -33.94
CA LYS A 826 -4.26 5.46 -34.15
C LYS A 826 -4.39 6.59 -35.19
N SER A 827 -3.27 7.03 -35.76
CA SER A 827 -3.18 8.09 -36.77
C SER A 827 -3.33 7.58 -38.21
N ASP A 828 -2.92 6.34 -38.49
CA ASP A 828 -2.89 5.77 -39.85
C ASP A 828 -3.42 4.32 -39.96
N SER A 829 -3.71 3.65 -38.84
CA SER A 829 -4.05 2.24 -38.76
C SER A 829 -5.34 1.98 -37.97
N ILE A 830 -5.95 0.82 -38.21
CA ILE A 830 -7.22 0.39 -37.62
C ILE A 830 -6.96 -0.83 -36.72
N ASP A 831 -7.66 -0.94 -35.59
CA ASP A 831 -7.72 -2.17 -34.78
C ASP A 831 -8.55 -3.26 -35.51
N LEU A 832 -7.85 -4.19 -36.17
CA LEU A 832 -8.45 -5.22 -37.04
C LEU A 832 -9.27 -6.28 -36.28
N ILE A 833 -9.05 -6.41 -34.96
CA ILE A 833 -9.76 -7.34 -34.07
C ILE A 833 -10.83 -6.66 -33.21
N SER A 834 -11.11 -5.37 -33.42
CA SER A 834 -12.14 -4.66 -32.64
C SER A 834 -13.53 -5.29 -32.83
N SER A 835 -14.24 -5.58 -31.73
CA SER A 835 -15.62 -6.11 -31.81
C SER A 835 -16.60 -5.14 -32.48
N ALA A 836 -16.26 -3.85 -32.53
CA ALA A 836 -16.95 -2.84 -33.32
C ALA A 836 -16.96 -3.12 -34.85
N LEU A 837 -15.98 -3.87 -35.35
CA LEU A 837 -15.91 -4.37 -36.72
C LEU A 837 -16.56 -5.75 -36.90
N SER A 838 -17.25 -6.27 -35.88
CA SER A 838 -17.81 -7.64 -35.88
C SER A 838 -16.75 -8.75 -35.96
N SER A 839 -15.56 -8.52 -35.37
CA SER A 839 -14.62 -9.59 -35.05
C SER A 839 -15.28 -10.63 -34.13
N ARG A 840 -14.76 -11.86 -34.15
CA ARG A 840 -15.30 -12.97 -33.35
C ARG A 840 -14.17 -13.81 -32.77
N ILE A 841 -14.35 -14.24 -31.53
CA ILE A 841 -13.54 -15.30 -30.94
C ILE A 841 -14.12 -16.63 -31.42
N LEU A 842 -13.24 -17.51 -31.92
CA LEU A 842 -13.63 -18.84 -32.40
C LEU A 842 -13.47 -19.89 -31.31
N SER A 843 -12.39 -19.80 -30.54
CA SER A 843 -12.03 -20.74 -29.47
C SER A 843 -10.95 -20.15 -28.58
N PHE A 844 -10.77 -20.79 -27.42
CA PHE A 844 -9.82 -20.45 -26.37
C PHE A 844 -9.44 -21.73 -25.61
N SER A 845 -8.34 -21.69 -24.85
CA SER A 845 -7.94 -22.77 -23.93
C SER A 845 -8.77 -22.78 -22.65
N ASP A 846 -8.92 -21.62 -21.99
CA ASP A 846 -9.66 -21.44 -20.74
C ASP A 846 -10.24 -20.01 -20.63
N GLU A 847 -11.28 -19.83 -19.80
CA GLU A 847 -11.92 -18.53 -19.49
C GLU A 847 -12.40 -18.48 -18.02
N TRP A 848 -11.70 -19.18 -17.10
CA TRP A 848 -12.25 -19.49 -15.77
C TRP A 848 -12.67 -18.26 -14.95
N PHE A 849 -11.86 -17.20 -14.91
CA PHE A 849 -12.14 -16.01 -14.09
C PHE A 849 -12.80 -14.87 -14.88
N ALA A 850 -12.42 -14.69 -16.16
CA ALA A 850 -13.00 -13.67 -17.02
C ALA A 850 -12.97 -14.04 -18.52
N GLU A 851 -14.05 -13.72 -19.24
CA GLU A 851 -14.27 -14.08 -20.64
C GLU A 851 -13.29 -13.38 -21.61
N ALA A 852 -12.76 -14.12 -22.59
CA ALA A 852 -11.86 -13.58 -23.60
C ALA A 852 -12.52 -12.56 -24.52
N SER A 853 -13.86 -12.56 -24.61
CA SER A 853 -14.67 -11.60 -25.35
C SER A 853 -14.32 -10.13 -25.02
N ASN A 854 -13.90 -9.89 -23.77
CA ASN A 854 -13.47 -8.57 -23.27
C ASN A 854 -12.23 -8.02 -23.99
N LEU A 855 -11.32 -8.87 -24.47
CA LEU A 855 -10.06 -8.45 -25.14
C LEU A 855 -10.31 -7.51 -26.32
N THR A 856 -11.34 -7.82 -27.10
CA THR A 856 -11.71 -7.14 -28.36
C THR A 856 -12.57 -5.89 -28.16
N ASN A 857 -13.08 -5.66 -26.94
CA ASN A 857 -14.00 -4.57 -26.62
C ASN A 857 -13.35 -3.20 -26.90
N PRO A 858 -13.93 -2.31 -27.71
CA PRO A 858 -13.32 -1.02 -28.05
C PRO A 858 -13.23 -0.04 -26.86
N LYS A 859 -13.99 -0.26 -25.77
CA LYS A 859 -13.96 0.59 -24.58
C LYS A 859 -12.69 0.31 -23.76
N PRO A 860 -12.07 1.32 -23.12
CA PRO A 860 -10.98 1.10 -22.18
C PRO A 860 -11.45 0.19 -21.02
N PRO A 861 -10.56 -0.63 -20.44
CA PRO A 861 -10.93 -1.53 -19.36
C PRO A 861 -11.27 -0.76 -18.08
N ILE A 862 -12.24 -1.26 -17.31
CA ILE A 862 -12.69 -0.66 -16.05
C ILE A 862 -12.55 -1.61 -14.86
N ARG A 863 -12.07 -1.10 -13.72
CA ARG A 863 -11.99 -1.86 -12.47
C ARG A 863 -13.20 -1.57 -11.58
N LYS A 864 -13.89 -2.61 -11.09
CA LYS A 864 -15.00 -2.50 -10.12
C LYS A 864 -14.64 -3.19 -8.80
N LEU A 865 -14.00 -2.44 -7.90
CA LEU A 865 -13.64 -2.94 -6.58
C LEU A 865 -14.88 -3.41 -5.80
N GLY A 866 -14.79 -4.58 -5.18
CA GLY A 866 -15.88 -5.18 -4.38
C GLY A 866 -16.97 -5.91 -5.18
N VAL A 867 -16.84 -6.03 -6.50
CA VAL A 867 -17.74 -6.87 -7.33
C VAL A 867 -17.10 -8.24 -7.52
N PHE A 868 -17.82 -9.30 -7.15
CA PHE A 868 -17.39 -10.69 -7.29
C PHE A 868 -18.36 -11.46 -8.20
N THR A 869 -17.82 -12.36 -9.02
CA THR A 869 -18.55 -13.36 -9.80
C THR A 869 -18.59 -14.68 -9.01
N PHE A 870 -19.15 -15.75 -9.60
CA PHE A 870 -19.07 -17.09 -9.02
C PHE A 870 -17.65 -17.68 -9.03
N ALA A 871 -16.76 -17.15 -9.88
CA ALA A 871 -15.38 -17.63 -10.05
C ALA A 871 -14.36 -16.86 -9.20
N GLY A 872 -14.62 -15.59 -8.87
CA GLY A 872 -13.66 -14.76 -8.14
C GLY A 872 -14.03 -13.27 -8.14
N ALA A 873 -13.04 -12.38 -8.10
CA ALA A 873 -13.27 -10.96 -8.33
C ALA A 873 -13.66 -10.71 -9.80
N TRP A 874 -14.51 -9.72 -10.08
CA TRP A 874 -14.86 -9.37 -11.45
C TRP A 874 -13.77 -8.53 -12.12
N TYR A 875 -13.26 -9.02 -13.26
CA TYR A 875 -12.31 -8.32 -14.12
C TYR A 875 -12.94 -7.95 -15.47
N ASP A 876 -12.45 -6.85 -16.07
CA ASP A 876 -12.80 -6.40 -17.42
C ASP A 876 -11.67 -6.80 -18.39
N GLY A 877 -11.53 -8.10 -18.61
CA GLY A 877 -10.46 -8.72 -19.39
C GLY A 877 -10.71 -10.20 -19.61
N TRP A 878 -9.69 -10.89 -20.12
CA TRP A 878 -9.56 -12.35 -20.11
C TRP A 878 -8.71 -12.75 -18.91
N GLU A 879 -9.10 -13.78 -18.17
CA GLU A 879 -8.27 -14.35 -17.10
C GLU A 879 -8.52 -15.86 -16.98
N THR A 880 -7.44 -16.63 -17.02
CA THR A 880 -7.45 -18.10 -16.99
C THR A 880 -7.11 -18.66 -15.62
N ARG A 881 -7.44 -19.93 -15.40
CA ARG A 881 -7.11 -20.65 -14.16
C ARG A 881 -5.60 -20.76 -13.96
N ARG A 882 -5.16 -20.68 -12.70
CA ARG A 882 -3.75 -20.81 -12.32
C ARG A 882 -3.20 -22.22 -12.54
N HIS A 883 -1.90 -22.30 -12.76
CA HIS A 883 -1.13 -23.55 -12.92
C HIS A 883 -1.59 -24.34 -14.15
N ASN A 884 -1.59 -23.68 -15.30
CA ASN A 884 -1.79 -24.34 -16.59
C ASN A 884 -0.76 -25.47 -16.78
N PRO A 885 -1.17 -26.73 -17.04
CA PRO A 885 -0.24 -27.82 -17.30
C PRO A 885 0.44 -27.74 -18.68
N GLU A 886 -0.12 -26.95 -19.60
CA GLU A 886 0.42 -26.71 -20.94
C GLU A 886 1.37 -25.50 -20.95
N GLU A 887 2.17 -25.32 -22.01
CA GLU A 887 3.17 -24.24 -22.10
C GLU A 887 2.54 -22.84 -22.13
N PHE A 888 1.30 -22.70 -22.63
CA PHE A 888 0.59 -21.43 -22.74
C PHE A 888 -0.93 -21.60 -22.84
N ASP A 889 -1.65 -20.62 -22.32
CA ASP A 889 -3.04 -20.36 -22.67
C ASP A 889 -3.13 -19.62 -24.02
N TRP A 890 -4.22 -19.82 -24.75
CA TRP A 890 -4.40 -19.22 -26.08
C TRP A 890 -5.85 -18.85 -26.39
N VAL A 891 -6.01 -17.86 -27.28
CA VAL A 891 -7.32 -17.47 -27.83
C VAL A 891 -7.22 -17.16 -29.33
N VAL A 892 -8.14 -17.71 -30.11
CA VAL A 892 -8.22 -17.56 -31.57
C VAL A 892 -9.31 -16.54 -31.94
N ILE A 893 -8.90 -15.50 -32.67
CA ILE A 893 -9.73 -14.36 -33.04
C ILE A 893 -9.78 -14.23 -34.57
N LYS A 894 -10.98 -14.27 -35.15
CA LYS A 894 -11.25 -13.89 -36.54
C LYS A 894 -11.33 -12.37 -36.66
N LEU A 895 -10.61 -11.80 -37.63
CA LEU A 895 -10.62 -10.36 -37.88
C LEU A 895 -12.04 -9.87 -38.25
N GLY A 896 -12.38 -8.63 -37.90
CA GLY A 896 -13.63 -7.98 -38.32
C GLY A 896 -13.64 -7.54 -39.79
N VAL A 897 -12.63 -7.93 -40.56
CA VAL A 897 -12.43 -7.57 -41.96
C VAL A 897 -12.00 -8.80 -42.76
N ALA A 898 -12.24 -8.78 -44.07
CA ALA A 898 -11.95 -9.92 -44.94
C ALA A 898 -10.47 -10.36 -44.88
N SER A 899 -9.53 -9.42 -44.84
CA SER A 899 -8.15 -9.64 -44.40
C SER A 899 -7.46 -8.33 -44.07
N GLY A 900 -6.37 -8.38 -43.29
CA GLY A 900 -5.59 -7.20 -42.91
C GLY A 900 -4.10 -7.46 -42.81
N LYS A 901 -3.30 -6.44 -43.13
CA LYS A 901 -1.84 -6.41 -42.93
C LYS A 901 -1.51 -5.76 -41.60
N VAL A 902 -0.86 -6.48 -40.70
CA VAL A 902 -0.55 -6.01 -39.35
C VAL A 902 0.65 -5.06 -39.37
N LYS A 903 0.51 -3.87 -38.76
CA LYS A 903 1.58 -2.89 -38.54
C LYS A 903 2.21 -3.06 -37.15
N GLY A 904 1.37 -3.29 -36.14
CA GLY A 904 1.79 -3.44 -34.75
C GLY A 904 0.70 -4.03 -33.86
N ILE A 905 1.10 -4.32 -32.63
CA ILE A 905 0.29 -5.02 -31.62
C ILE A 905 0.32 -4.21 -30.33
N GLU A 906 -0.80 -4.16 -29.62
CA GLU A 906 -0.87 -3.66 -28.25
C GLU A 906 -1.55 -4.68 -27.32
N VAL A 907 -0.97 -4.85 -26.13
CA VAL A 907 -1.51 -5.69 -25.04
C VAL A 907 -1.60 -4.83 -23.78
N ASP A 908 -2.80 -4.69 -23.25
CA ASP A 908 -3.09 -3.93 -22.03
C ASP A 908 -3.38 -4.92 -20.90
N THR A 909 -2.61 -4.86 -19.81
CA THR A 909 -2.79 -5.69 -18.61
C THR A 909 -3.55 -4.96 -17.48
N PHE A 910 -4.14 -3.79 -17.75
CA PHE A 910 -4.80 -2.94 -16.75
C PHE A 910 -5.71 -3.70 -15.77
N GLY A 911 -5.47 -3.49 -14.47
CA GLY A 911 -6.24 -4.11 -13.39
C GLY A 911 -5.66 -5.44 -12.90
N PHE A 912 -4.92 -6.18 -13.73
CA PHE A 912 -4.15 -7.36 -13.34
C PHE A 912 -2.80 -6.93 -12.76
N SER A 913 -2.45 -7.43 -11.59
CA SER A 913 -1.25 -7.02 -10.85
C SER A 913 -0.79 -8.14 -9.93
N GLY A 914 0.27 -8.84 -10.35
CA GLY A 914 0.70 -10.13 -9.79
C GLY A 914 0.04 -11.33 -10.49
N ASN A 915 -1.09 -11.12 -11.17
CA ASN A 915 -1.81 -12.11 -11.99
C ASN A 915 -1.94 -11.70 -13.47
N GLN A 916 -1.12 -10.75 -13.95
CA GLN A 916 -1.07 -10.44 -15.38
C GLN A 916 -0.40 -11.58 -16.17
N ALA A 917 -0.64 -11.64 -17.48
CA ALA A 917 0.18 -12.43 -18.40
C ALA A 917 1.68 -12.11 -18.22
N PRO A 918 2.55 -13.09 -17.87
CA PRO A 918 3.99 -12.86 -17.75
C PRO A 918 4.66 -12.60 -19.10
N GLU A 919 4.39 -13.44 -20.10
CA GLU A 919 4.80 -13.23 -21.48
C GLU A 919 3.62 -13.43 -22.45
N VAL A 920 3.68 -12.76 -23.60
CA VAL A 920 2.72 -12.90 -24.69
C VAL A 920 3.40 -13.17 -26.03
N GLY A 921 2.73 -13.95 -26.87
CA GLY A 921 3.12 -14.19 -28.27
C GLY A 921 1.90 -14.06 -29.19
N VAL A 922 2.12 -13.73 -30.47
CA VAL A 922 1.02 -13.61 -31.43
C VAL A 922 1.36 -14.35 -32.72
N GLN A 923 0.42 -15.19 -33.15
CA GLN A 923 0.47 -15.91 -34.42
C GLN A 923 -0.70 -15.48 -35.31
N GLY A 924 -0.60 -15.72 -36.62
CA GLY A 924 -1.67 -15.47 -37.58
C GLY A 924 -1.72 -16.48 -38.71
N CYS A 925 -2.88 -16.57 -39.36
CA CYS A 925 -3.05 -17.38 -40.56
C CYS A 925 -4.00 -16.72 -41.58
N PHE A 926 -3.91 -17.17 -42.83
CA PHE A 926 -4.72 -16.69 -43.95
C PHE A 926 -5.54 -17.84 -44.54
N VAL A 927 -6.86 -17.80 -44.39
CA VAL A 927 -7.79 -18.88 -44.79
C VAL A 927 -8.94 -18.28 -45.59
N THR A 928 -9.26 -18.89 -46.73
CA THR A 928 -10.30 -18.43 -47.67
C THR A 928 -11.48 -19.38 -47.84
N ASP A 929 -11.37 -20.64 -47.38
CA ASP A 929 -12.45 -21.63 -47.44
C ASP A 929 -13.21 -21.64 -46.10
N GLU A 930 -14.53 -21.42 -46.13
CA GLU A 930 -15.39 -21.49 -44.94
C GLU A 930 -15.30 -22.87 -44.24
N ALA A 931 -15.15 -23.95 -45.00
CA ALA A 931 -14.99 -25.31 -44.46
C ALA A 931 -13.69 -25.53 -43.67
N LYS A 932 -12.67 -24.67 -43.83
CA LYS A 932 -11.44 -24.70 -43.03
C LYS A 932 -11.49 -23.79 -41.81
N GLU A 933 -12.49 -22.91 -41.70
CA GLU A 933 -12.66 -22.04 -40.54
C GLU A 933 -12.95 -22.83 -39.27
N GLU A 934 -13.72 -23.92 -39.38
CA GLU A 934 -13.94 -24.89 -38.28
C GLU A 934 -12.66 -25.67 -37.90
N GLU A 935 -11.64 -25.70 -38.76
CA GLU A 935 -10.34 -26.32 -38.44
C GLU A 935 -9.38 -25.33 -37.75
N VAL A 936 -9.46 -24.03 -38.05
CA VAL A 936 -8.66 -22.97 -37.40
C VAL A 936 -8.97 -22.83 -35.91
N GLY A 937 -10.20 -23.14 -35.50
CA GLY A 937 -10.61 -23.14 -34.09
C GLY A 937 -10.06 -24.32 -33.26
N LYS A 938 -9.40 -25.30 -33.88
CA LYS A 938 -8.83 -26.47 -33.18
C LYS A 938 -7.40 -26.21 -32.74
N GLU A 939 -7.02 -26.79 -31.61
CA GLU A 939 -5.70 -26.66 -30.99
C GLU A 939 -4.56 -27.11 -31.93
N ASP A 940 -4.73 -28.26 -32.59
CA ASP A 940 -3.78 -28.90 -33.50
C ASP A 940 -3.61 -28.20 -34.88
N PHE A 941 -4.12 -26.98 -35.07
CA PHE A 941 -4.04 -26.31 -36.38
C PHE A 941 -2.60 -25.93 -36.76
N ALA A 942 -1.99 -26.70 -37.66
CA ALA A 942 -0.60 -26.52 -38.09
C ALA A 942 -0.35 -25.31 -39.03
N GLY A 943 -1.35 -24.48 -39.32
CA GLY A 943 -1.25 -23.36 -40.27
C GLY A 943 -0.91 -22.00 -39.65
N TRP A 944 -0.49 -21.95 -38.39
CA TRP A 944 -0.10 -20.72 -37.68
C TRP A 944 1.31 -20.25 -38.05
N GLU A 945 1.46 -18.97 -38.40
CA GLU A 945 2.75 -18.29 -38.57
C GLU A 945 2.96 -17.29 -37.42
N THR A 946 4.16 -17.24 -36.82
CA THR A 946 4.49 -16.25 -35.78
C THR A 946 4.56 -14.84 -36.36
N ILE A 947 3.74 -13.94 -35.80
CA ILE A 947 3.73 -12.50 -36.09
C ILE A 947 4.60 -11.74 -35.06
N LEU A 948 4.49 -12.14 -33.79
CA LEU A 948 5.24 -11.60 -32.66
C LEU A 948 5.80 -12.78 -31.85
N ASP A 949 7.12 -12.84 -31.73
CA ASP A 949 7.82 -13.75 -30.82
C ASP A 949 7.44 -13.47 -29.35
N LYS A 950 7.84 -14.32 -28.40
CA LYS A 950 7.53 -14.09 -26.98
C LYS A 950 8.06 -12.73 -26.52
N GLN A 951 7.22 -11.94 -25.86
CA GLN A 951 7.54 -10.64 -25.28
C GLN A 951 7.00 -10.56 -23.85
N GLU A 952 7.78 -9.97 -22.94
CA GLU A 952 7.41 -9.81 -21.53
C GLU A 952 6.31 -8.74 -21.33
N CYS A 953 5.44 -8.97 -20.35
CA CYS A 953 4.36 -8.07 -19.94
C CYS A 953 4.42 -7.74 -18.44
N GLY A 954 4.57 -6.45 -18.13
CA GLY A 954 4.51 -5.92 -16.77
C GLY A 954 3.06 -5.75 -16.24
N PRO A 955 2.91 -5.53 -14.93
CA PRO A 955 1.61 -5.43 -14.26
C PRO A 955 0.85 -4.14 -14.61
N SER A 956 -0.46 -4.27 -14.86
CA SER A 956 -1.43 -3.18 -15.03
C SER A 956 -1.02 -2.03 -15.97
N GLN A 957 -0.36 -2.34 -17.10
CA GLN A 957 0.16 -1.35 -18.05
C GLN A 957 -0.10 -1.73 -19.53
N ARG A 958 0.06 -0.75 -20.42
CA ARG A 958 -0.06 -0.91 -21.87
C ARG A 958 1.30 -1.19 -22.50
N HIS A 959 1.37 -2.26 -23.28
CA HIS A 959 2.55 -2.67 -24.05
C HIS A 959 2.27 -2.48 -25.54
N GLY A 960 3.24 -1.98 -26.30
CA GLY A 960 3.12 -1.77 -27.73
C GLY A 960 4.33 -2.28 -28.49
N TRP A 961 4.12 -2.99 -29.60
CA TRP A 961 5.19 -3.48 -30.46
C TRP A 961 4.92 -3.13 -31.92
N LEU A 962 5.93 -2.54 -32.56
CA LEU A 962 5.95 -2.22 -33.99
C LEU A 962 6.70 -3.34 -34.74
N LEU A 963 6.00 -4.00 -35.66
CA LEU A 963 6.54 -5.13 -36.41
C LEU A 963 7.55 -4.68 -37.48
N PRO A 964 8.53 -5.51 -37.89
CA PRO A 964 9.45 -5.20 -38.99
C PRO A 964 8.72 -5.10 -40.34
N GLU A 965 9.27 -4.32 -41.28
CA GLU A 965 8.62 -4.03 -42.56
C GLU A 965 8.37 -5.29 -43.42
N SER A 966 9.21 -6.31 -43.27
CA SER A 966 9.05 -7.65 -43.85
C SER A 966 7.73 -8.31 -43.44
N ALA A 967 7.42 -8.34 -42.14
CA ALA A 967 6.20 -8.90 -41.57
C ALA A 967 4.94 -8.11 -41.97
N ARG A 968 5.05 -6.78 -42.09
CA ARG A 968 3.93 -5.89 -42.47
C ARG A 968 3.37 -6.14 -43.87
N GLN A 969 4.03 -6.93 -44.72
CA GLN A 969 3.54 -7.20 -46.08
C GLN A 969 2.55 -8.36 -46.18
N LYS A 970 2.52 -9.27 -45.21
CA LYS A 970 1.60 -10.42 -45.19
C LYS A 970 0.22 -9.99 -44.72
N ALA A 971 -0.81 -10.56 -45.34
CA ALA A 971 -2.20 -10.38 -44.95
C ALA A 971 -2.66 -11.59 -44.13
N TYR A 972 -3.45 -11.35 -43.09
CA TYR A 972 -4.00 -12.37 -42.20
C TYR A 972 -5.52 -12.27 -42.14
N THR A 973 -6.16 -13.35 -41.69
CA THR A 973 -7.63 -13.50 -41.56
C THR A 973 -8.04 -13.86 -40.13
N HIS A 974 -7.14 -14.56 -39.42
CA HIS A 974 -7.28 -14.97 -38.03
C HIS A 974 -5.94 -14.73 -37.33
N VAL A 975 -6.00 -14.46 -36.03
CA VAL A 975 -4.84 -14.39 -35.14
C VAL A 975 -5.06 -15.27 -33.92
N ARG A 976 -3.98 -15.83 -33.39
CA ARG A 976 -3.93 -16.53 -32.10
C ARG A 976 -3.04 -15.73 -31.16
N LEU A 977 -3.62 -15.24 -30.07
CA LEU A 977 -2.86 -14.70 -28.93
C LEU A 977 -2.46 -15.89 -28.05
N GLN A 978 -1.22 -15.87 -27.55
CA GLN A 978 -0.66 -16.84 -26.63
C GLN A 978 -0.21 -16.10 -25.36
N MET A 979 -0.46 -16.69 -24.20
CA MET A 979 -0.15 -16.18 -22.86
C MET A 979 0.62 -17.25 -22.09
N PHE A 980 1.86 -16.98 -21.68
CA PHE A 980 2.75 -17.99 -21.13
C PHE A 980 2.95 -17.80 -19.61
N PRO A 981 2.65 -18.80 -18.75
CA PRO A 981 1.84 -20.00 -19.00
C PRO A 981 0.32 -19.77 -18.83
N ASP A 982 -0.05 -18.89 -17.89
CA ASP A 982 -1.41 -18.48 -17.52
C ASP A 982 -1.40 -17.06 -16.94
N GLY A 983 -2.58 -16.46 -16.75
CA GLY A 983 -2.71 -15.10 -16.20
C GLY A 983 -3.91 -14.32 -16.73
N GLY A 984 -3.80 -12.98 -16.72
CA GLY A 984 -4.85 -12.06 -17.16
C GLY A 984 -4.39 -10.94 -18.11
N ILE A 985 -5.23 -10.63 -19.10
CA ILE A 985 -5.04 -9.58 -20.10
C ILE A 985 -6.33 -8.77 -20.23
N ALA A 986 -6.27 -7.44 -20.11
CA ALA A 986 -7.43 -6.56 -20.14
C ALA A 986 -7.92 -6.27 -21.57
N ARG A 987 -7.01 -5.91 -22.48
CA ARG A 987 -7.30 -5.66 -23.91
C ARG A 987 -6.19 -6.16 -24.82
N PHE A 988 -6.58 -6.53 -26.02
CA PHE A 988 -5.67 -6.87 -27.12
C PHE A 988 -6.06 -6.05 -28.35
N ARG A 989 -5.09 -5.41 -29.01
CA ARG A 989 -5.28 -4.61 -30.23
C ARG A 989 -4.35 -5.09 -31.33
N LEU A 990 -4.89 -5.18 -32.54
CA LEU A 990 -4.13 -5.56 -33.73
C LEU A 990 -4.18 -4.43 -34.75
N TYR A 991 -3.24 -3.49 -34.64
CA TYR A 991 -3.19 -2.33 -35.52
C TYR A 991 -2.69 -2.71 -36.91
N GLY A 992 -3.45 -2.39 -37.94
CA GLY A 992 -3.06 -2.67 -39.31
C GLY A 992 -3.85 -1.92 -40.37
N SER A 993 -3.58 -2.28 -41.62
CA SER A 993 -4.31 -1.79 -42.80
C SER A 993 -5.18 -2.90 -43.38
N VAL A 994 -6.43 -2.57 -43.70
CA VAL A 994 -7.39 -3.50 -44.28
C VAL A 994 -7.05 -3.73 -45.75
N VAL A 995 -7.12 -5.00 -46.20
CA VAL A 995 -7.03 -5.35 -47.61
C VAL A 995 -8.46 -5.55 -48.13
N PRO A 996 -9.03 -4.58 -48.87
CA PRO A 996 -10.44 -4.63 -49.25
C PRO A 996 -10.72 -5.69 -50.31
N VAL A 997 -11.80 -6.45 -50.13
CA VAL A 997 -12.36 -7.31 -51.18
C VAL A 997 -13.29 -6.47 -52.04
N LEU A 998 -12.73 -5.96 -53.13
CA LEU A 998 -13.42 -5.04 -54.02
C LEU A 998 -14.31 -5.78 -55.05
N PRO A 999 -15.50 -5.25 -55.40
CA PRO A 999 -16.32 -5.81 -56.46
C PRO A 999 -15.57 -5.88 -57.80
N GLN A 1000 -15.70 -6.98 -58.53
CA GLN A 1000 -15.09 -7.15 -59.85
C GLN A 1000 -15.70 -6.23 -60.92
N ASP A 1001 -16.96 -5.82 -60.73
CA ASP A 1001 -17.65 -4.86 -61.60
C ASP A 1001 -17.45 -3.44 -61.10
N LEU A 1002 -16.67 -2.66 -61.87
CA LEU A 1002 -16.37 -1.25 -61.65
C LEU A 1002 -17.62 -0.34 -61.60
N SER A 1003 -18.76 -0.80 -62.11
CA SER A 1003 -20.03 -0.07 -62.05
C SER A 1003 -20.76 -0.19 -60.71
N THR A 1004 -20.37 -1.15 -59.86
CA THR A 1004 -20.98 -1.40 -58.55
C THR A 1004 -20.75 -0.23 -57.61
N VAL A 1005 -21.82 0.28 -57.01
CA VAL A 1005 -21.77 1.33 -55.98
C VAL A 1005 -21.63 0.69 -54.60
N PHE A 1006 -20.61 1.09 -53.84
CA PHE A 1006 -20.35 0.63 -52.47
C PHE A 1006 -19.84 1.78 -51.59
N ASP A 1007 -19.80 1.59 -50.27
CA ASP A 1007 -19.34 2.61 -49.33
C ASP A 1007 -17.80 2.73 -49.35
N LEU A 1008 -17.30 3.77 -50.04
CA LEU A 1008 -15.88 4.09 -50.17
C LEU A 1008 -15.24 4.53 -48.83
N ALA A 1009 -16.04 4.95 -47.86
CA ALA A 1009 -15.58 5.40 -46.55
C ALA A 1009 -15.60 4.30 -45.47
N ALA A 1010 -16.25 3.15 -45.73
CA ALA A 1010 -16.36 2.07 -44.75
C ALA A 1010 -14.99 1.53 -44.32
N THR A 1011 -14.82 1.27 -43.02
CA THR A 1011 -13.57 0.70 -42.47
C THR A 1011 -13.23 -0.65 -43.10
N VAL A 1012 -14.24 -1.49 -43.36
CA VAL A 1012 -14.08 -2.80 -44.02
C VAL A 1012 -13.55 -2.70 -45.46
N ASN A 1013 -13.67 -1.52 -46.09
CA ASN A 1013 -13.15 -1.23 -47.42
C ASN A 1013 -11.82 -0.45 -47.38
N GLY A 1014 -11.22 -0.27 -46.20
CA GLY A 1014 -9.97 0.47 -46.00
C GLY A 1014 -10.13 1.97 -45.72
N GLY A 1015 -11.36 2.44 -45.44
CA GLY A 1015 -11.59 3.83 -45.04
C GLY A 1015 -11.02 4.13 -43.64
N VAL A 1016 -10.33 5.27 -43.50
CA VAL A 1016 -9.66 5.69 -42.25
C VAL A 1016 -10.01 7.14 -41.93
N ALA A 1017 -10.45 7.43 -40.71
CA ALA A 1017 -10.62 8.79 -40.22
C ALA A 1017 -9.26 9.33 -39.75
N VAL A 1018 -8.72 10.33 -40.46
CA VAL A 1018 -7.33 10.80 -40.30
C VAL A 1018 -7.23 11.83 -39.17
N SER A 1019 -8.11 12.82 -39.15
CA SER A 1019 -8.06 13.93 -38.19
C SER A 1019 -9.44 14.57 -37.98
N CYS A 1020 -9.59 15.30 -36.89
CA CYS A 1020 -10.82 16.00 -36.52
C CYS A 1020 -10.52 17.23 -35.64
N SER A 1021 -11.50 18.13 -35.48
CA SER A 1021 -11.37 19.33 -34.64
C SER A 1021 -11.39 19.04 -33.13
N ASP A 1022 -12.33 18.22 -32.68
CA ASP A 1022 -12.56 17.86 -31.28
C ASP A 1022 -13.10 16.43 -31.17
N GLN A 1023 -12.88 15.78 -30.03
CA GLN A 1023 -13.52 14.52 -29.65
C GLN A 1023 -13.86 14.63 -28.17
N HIS A 1024 -15.14 14.80 -27.84
CA HIS A 1024 -15.60 14.87 -26.46
C HIS A 1024 -16.09 13.51 -25.96
N PHE A 1025 -16.91 12.85 -26.76
CA PHE A 1025 -17.41 11.50 -26.53
C PHE A 1025 -17.38 10.68 -27.82
N GLY A 1026 -17.00 9.41 -27.70
CA GLY A 1026 -16.72 8.56 -28.86
C GLY A 1026 -15.51 9.03 -29.68
N THR A 1027 -15.21 8.33 -30.78
CA THR A 1027 -14.06 8.62 -31.64
C THR A 1027 -14.50 8.88 -33.09
N LYS A 1028 -13.69 9.67 -33.81
CA LYS A 1028 -13.83 9.94 -35.25
C LYS A 1028 -13.96 8.64 -36.08
N ASP A 1029 -13.29 7.58 -35.64
CA ASP A 1029 -13.22 6.29 -36.31
C ASP A 1029 -14.56 5.54 -36.26
N ASN A 1030 -15.38 5.81 -35.23
CA ASN A 1030 -16.72 5.23 -35.10
C ASN A 1030 -17.65 5.58 -36.28
N LEU A 1031 -17.39 6.70 -36.97
CA LEU A 1031 -18.20 7.15 -38.10
C LEU A 1031 -18.21 6.16 -39.28
N LEU A 1032 -17.19 5.30 -39.37
CA LEU A 1032 -16.93 4.43 -40.53
C LEU A 1032 -17.31 2.96 -40.26
N LEU A 1033 -17.58 2.62 -38.99
CA LEU A 1033 -17.96 1.29 -38.52
C LEU A 1033 -19.23 0.74 -39.18
N PRO A 1034 -19.46 -0.58 -39.21
CA PRO A 1034 -20.73 -1.15 -39.64
C PRO A 1034 -21.93 -0.74 -38.76
N GLY A 1035 -23.14 -0.99 -39.27
CA GLY A 1035 -24.41 -0.73 -38.58
C GLY A 1035 -24.69 0.75 -38.26
N ARG A 1036 -25.64 0.97 -37.35
CA ARG A 1036 -26.06 2.29 -36.81
C ARG A 1036 -25.75 2.47 -35.31
N GLY A 1037 -25.02 1.54 -34.70
CA GLY A 1037 -24.66 1.57 -33.28
C GLY A 1037 -25.83 1.34 -32.30
N VAL A 1038 -25.49 1.27 -31.01
CA VAL A 1038 -26.40 0.87 -29.92
C VAL A 1038 -26.82 2.06 -29.04
N ASP A 1039 -25.90 2.99 -28.77
CA ASP A 1039 -26.12 4.14 -27.89
C ASP A 1039 -25.46 5.42 -28.49
N MET A 1040 -25.11 6.44 -27.70
CA MET A 1040 -24.38 7.61 -28.24
C MET A 1040 -22.85 7.39 -28.32
N GLY A 1041 -22.27 6.58 -27.43
CA GLY A 1041 -20.83 6.43 -27.23
C GLY A 1041 -20.09 5.73 -28.38
N ASP A 1042 -20.79 4.97 -29.22
CA ASP A 1042 -20.26 4.39 -30.47
C ASP A 1042 -20.49 5.29 -31.70
N GLY A 1043 -20.54 6.62 -31.51
CA GLY A 1043 -20.50 7.64 -32.56
C GLY A 1043 -19.30 8.59 -32.39
N TRP A 1044 -19.37 9.78 -32.97
CA TRP A 1044 -18.45 10.89 -32.74
C TRP A 1044 -19.24 12.11 -32.26
N GLU A 1045 -18.88 12.66 -31.09
CA GLU A 1045 -19.51 13.85 -30.50
C GLU A 1045 -18.47 14.87 -30.04
N THR A 1046 -18.73 16.15 -30.31
CA THR A 1046 -17.87 17.28 -29.93
C THR A 1046 -18.45 18.10 -28.77
N LYS A 1047 -17.59 18.92 -28.14
CA LYS A 1047 -17.98 19.81 -27.05
C LYS A 1047 -18.96 20.88 -27.54
N ARG A 1048 -20.01 21.15 -26.76
CA ARG A 1048 -20.93 22.26 -27.01
C ARG A 1048 -20.19 23.60 -27.05
N SER A 1049 -20.22 24.24 -28.22
CA SER A 1049 -19.59 25.54 -28.48
C SER A 1049 -20.48 26.72 -28.06
N ARG A 1050 -19.92 27.93 -28.11
CA ARG A 1050 -20.61 29.19 -27.81
C ARG A 1050 -20.10 30.31 -28.73
N GLY A 1051 -20.77 30.53 -29.86
CA GLY A 1051 -20.42 31.57 -30.83
C GLY A 1051 -20.55 31.08 -32.27
N GLU A 1052 -19.83 31.69 -33.19
CA GLU A 1052 -19.57 31.10 -34.51
C GLU A 1052 -18.46 30.06 -34.35
N HIS A 1053 -18.82 28.78 -34.48
CA HIS A 1053 -17.92 27.64 -34.40
C HIS A 1053 -18.37 26.59 -35.43
N VAL A 1054 -17.44 25.76 -35.88
CA VAL A 1054 -17.70 24.56 -36.69
C VAL A 1054 -16.74 23.45 -36.27
N ASP A 1055 -17.26 22.24 -36.13
CA ASP A 1055 -16.44 21.04 -35.94
C ASP A 1055 -16.33 20.25 -37.24
N TRP A 1056 -15.24 19.50 -37.40
CA TRP A 1056 -14.97 18.79 -38.64
C TRP A 1056 -14.18 17.50 -38.44
N VAL A 1057 -14.27 16.61 -39.42
CA VAL A 1057 -13.52 15.35 -39.51
C VAL A 1057 -13.09 15.10 -40.95
N VAL A 1058 -11.84 14.67 -41.14
CA VAL A 1058 -11.25 14.30 -42.43
C VAL A 1058 -11.11 12.78 -42.49
N ILE A 1059 -11.65 12.21 -43.57
CA ILE A 1059 -11.70 10.78 -43.84
C ILE A 1059 -10.97 10.51 -45.15
N LYS A 1060 -10.04 9.56 -45.12
CA LYS A 1060 -9.43 8.95 -46.30
C LYS A 1060 -10.35 7.82 -46.78
N LEU A 1061 -10.73 7.86 -48.04
CA LEU A 1061 -11.50 6.79 -48.67
C LEU A 1061 -10.59 5.57 -48.90
N GLY A 1062 -11.14 4.37 -48.71
CA GLY A 1062 -10.39 3.13 -48.87
C GLY A 1062 -10.00 2.82 -50.31
N THR A 1063 -10.71 3.39 -51.28
CA THR A 1063 -10.33 3.41 -52.70
C THR A 1063 -10.76 4.76 -53.31
N PRO A 1064 -9.90 5.45 -54.08
CA PRO A 1064 -10.31 6.65 -54.80
C PRO A 1064 -11.44 6.36 -55.79
N GLY A 1065 -12.48 7.19 -55.79
CA GLY A 1065 -13.70 6.90 -56.54
C GLY A 1065 -14.57 8.12 -56.80
N ILE A 1066 -15.64 7.91 -57.56
CA ILE A 1066 -16.64 8.93 -57.89
C ILE A 1066 -17.79 8.77 -56.88
N ILE A 1067 -18.11 9.85 -56.16
CA ILE A 1067 -19.16 9.86 -55.13
C ILE A 1067 -20.53 9.99 -55.81
N ASN A 1068 -21.45 9.06 -55.49
CA ASN A 1068 -22.82 9.00 -56.02
C ASN A 1068 -23.88 9.40 -54.98
N LYS A 1069 -23.72 8.98 -53.73
CA LYS A 1069 -24.65 9.22 -52.61
C LYS A 1069 -23.86 9.44 -51.32
N LEU A 1070 -24.30 10.40 -50.51
CA LEU A 1070 -23.84 10.56 -49.12
C LEU A 1070 -24.97 10.20 -48.17
N VAL A 1071 -24.64 9.56 -47.04
CA VAL A 1071 -25.56 9.42 -45.89
C VAL A 1071 -24.88 9.92 -44.64
N VAL A 1072 -25.51 10.83 -43.91
CA VAL A 1072 -25.08 11.28 -42.58
C VAL A 1072 -26.11 10.83 -41.56
N ASP A 1073 -25.75 9.88 -40.71
CA ASP A 1073 -26.64 9.31 -39.70
C ASP A 1073 -26.42 9.98 -38.33
N THR A 1074 -27.48 10.46 -37.71
CA THR A 1074 -27.49 11.03 -36.36
C THR A 1074 -28.15 10.10 -35.33
N ALA A 1075 -28.23 8.80 -35.61
CA ALA A 1075 -28.74 7.77 -34.69
C ALA A 1075 -28.27 7.97 -33.24
N HIS A 1076 -29.22 7.83 -32.31
CA HIS A 1076 -29.10 8.02 -30.87
C HIS A 1076 -28.81 9.46 -30.39
N PHE A 1077 -28.31 10.35 -31.24
CA PHE A 1077 -28.11 11.77 -30.93
C PHE A 1077 -29.43 12.56 -31.00
N ARG A 1078 -30.18 12.54 -29.89
CA ARG A 1078 -31.54 13.11 -29.81
C ARG A 1078 -31.61 14.57 -29.37
N GLY A 1079 -30.68 15.00 -28.50
CA GLY A 1079 -30.65 16.36 -27.93
C GLY A 1079 -29.39 17.17 -28.28
N ASN A 1080 -28.47 16.53 -29.02
CA ASN A 1080 -27.10 16.96 -29.30
C ASN A 1080 -26.67 16.63 -30.74
N PHE A 1081 -27.61 16.33 -31.65
CA PHE A 1081 -27.33 16.28 -33.09
C PHE A 1081 -26.94 17.68 -33.60
N PRO A 1082 -26.09 17.78 -34.64
CA PRO A 1082 -25.71 19.07 -35.18
C PRO A 1082 -26.90 19.79 -35.84
N GLN A 1083 -26.84 21.12 -35.91
CA GLN A 1083 -27.90 21.91 -36.56
C GLN A 1083 -27.83 21.81 -38.09
N LYS A 1084 -26.62 21.75 -38.64
CA LYS A 1084 -26.36 21.51 -40.07
C LYS A 1084 -25.13 20.64 -40.28
N VAL A 1085 -25.05 20.03 -41.45
CA VAL A 1085 -23.86 19.35 -41.98
C VAL A 1085 -23.50 19.90 -43.37
N GLN A 1086 -22.20 20.02 -43.64
CA GLN A 1086 -21.60 20.39 -44.92
C GLN A 1086 -20.50 19.37 -45.25
N VAL A 1087 -20.27 19.05 -46.52
CA VAL A 1087 -19.24 18.07 -46.90
C VAL A 1087 -18.41 18.59 -48.08
N PHE A 1088 -17.10 18.45 -47.94
CA PHE A 1088 -16.09 18.73 -48.96
C PHE A 1088 -15.40 17.43 -49.38
N ALA A 1089 -14.83 17.40 -50.57
CA ALA A 1089 -13.98 16.32 -51.04
C ALA A 1089 -12.70 16.84 -51.70
N ALA A 1090 -11.68 16.00 -51.78
CA ALA A 1090 -10.40 16.31 -52.42
C ALA A 1090 -9.82 15.10 -53.15
N ALA A 1091 -9.05 15.38 -54.21
CA ALA A 1091 -8.34 14.35 -54.97
C ALA A 1091 -7.25 13.64 -54.13
N ALA A 1092 -6.98 12.39 -54.46
CA ALA A 1092 -6.00 11.55 -53.76
C ALA A 1092 -4.53 12.01 -53.95
N GLU A 1093 -4.24 12.73 -55.04
CA GLU A 1093 -2.89 13.18 -55.38
C GLU A 1093 -2.41 14.30 -54.45
N GLY A 1094 -1.19 14.17 -53.92
CA GLY A 1094 -0.58 15.18 -53.05
C GLY A 1094 -0.87 15.05 -51.55
N GLY A 1095 -1.20 13.84 -51.06
CA GLY A 1095 -1.37 13.57 -49.62
C GLY A 1095 -2.62 14.22 -48.99
N VAL A 1096 -2.73 14.13 -47.67
CA VAL A 1096 -3.88 14.67 -46.91
C VAL A 1096 -3.90 16.21 -47.04
N PRO A 1097 -4.99 16.84 -47.53
CA PRO A 1097 -5.03 18.29 -47.67
C PRO A 1097 -5.17 18.99 -46.31
N GLU A 1098 -4.25 19.92 -46.01
CA GLU A 1098 -4.27 20.67 -44.75
C GLU A 1098 -5.41 21.69 -44.67
N GLY A 1099 -6.02 21.79 -43.47
CA GLY A 1099 -6.86 22.91 -43.04
C GLY A 1099 -7.91 23.40 -44.04
N ALA A 1100 -7.66 24.58 -44.62
CA ALA A 1100 -8.51 25.31 -45.56
C ALA A 1100 -7.86 25.43 -46.96
N SER A 1101 -7.10 24.41 -47.38
CA SER A 1101 -6.52 24.31 -48.73
C SER A 1101 -7.57 24.47 -49.83
N GLU A 1102 -7.21 25.17 -50.92
CA GLU A 1102 -8.02 25.29 -52.16
C GLU A 1102 -8.31 23.93 -52.84
N ARG A 1103 -7.66 22.83 -52.41
CA ARG A 1103 -7.94 21.45 -52.84
C ARG A 1103 -9.29 20.90 -52.35
N TRP A 1104 -9.96 21.56 -51.40
CA TRP A 1104 -11.28 21.15 -50.90
C TRP A 1104 -12.42 21.67 -51.77
N VAL A 1105 -13.02 20.79 -52.58
CA VAL A 1105 -14.22 21.07 -53.37
C VAL A 1105 -15.46 20.86 -52.51
N GLU A 1106 -16.36 21.85 -52.44
CA GLU A 1106 -17.65 21.68 -51.75
C GLU A 1106 -18.56 20.74 -52.57
N ILE A 1107 -18.82 19.54 -52.05
CA ILE A 1107 -19.74 18.58 -52.67
C ILE A 1107 -21.15 18.65 -52.09
N LEU A 1108 -21.31 19.07 -50.83
CA LEU A 1108 -22.60 19.28 -50.17
C LEU A 1108 -22.60 20.61 -49.40
N ALA A 1109 -23.39 21.57 -49.87
CA ALA A 1109 -23.63 22.85 -49.18
C ALA A 1109 -24.42 22.66 -47.87
N PRO A 1110 -24.32 23.55 -46.86
CA PRO A 1110 -24.83 23.32 -45.51
C PRO A 1110 -26.32 22.93 -45.40
N GLN A 1111 -26.59 21.63 -45.21
CA GLN A 1111 -27.94 21.06 -45.07
C GLN A 1111 -28.36 20.96 -43.61
N LYS A 1112 -29.65 21.17 -43.32
CA LYS A 1112 -30.20 21.01 -41.98
C LYS A 1112 -30.34 19.54 -41.60
N THR A 1113 -29.87 19.19 -40.41
CA THR A 1113 -29.95 17.86 -39.80
C THR A 1113 -31.04 17.80 -38.72
N GLY A 1114 -31.47 16.59 -38.38
CA GLY A 1114 -32.44 16.26 -37.34
C GLY A 1114 -31.93 15.18 -36.38
N PRO A 1115 -32.67 14.90 -35.29
CA PRO A 1115 -32.30 13.87 -34.32
C PRO A 1115 -32.53 12.46 -34.85
N ASP A 1116 -31.67 11.53 -34.45
CA ASP A 1116 -31.89 10.07 -34.54
C ASP A 1116 -32.24 9.54 -35.94
N LYS A 1117 -31.65 10.13 -36.99
CA LYS A 1117 -32.09 9.93 -38.38
C LYS A 1117 -30.93 9.84 -39.39
N GLU A 1118 -31.11 8.99 -40.40
CA GLU A 1118 -30.29 8.97 -41.62
C GLU A 1118 -30.68 10.10 -42.57
N HIS A 1119 -29.70 10.93 -42.95
CA HIS A 1119 -29.85 12.03 -43.89
C HIS A 1119 -29.16 11.65 -45.20
N GLU A 1120 -29.97 11.27 -46.19
CA GLU A 1120 -29.47 10.89 -47.51
C GLU A 1120 -29.40 12.10 -48.44
N TYR A 1121 -28.31 12.19 -49.21
CA TYR A 1121 -28.07 13.25 -50.19
C TYR A 1121 -27.67 12.62 -51.53
N GLU A 1122 -28.43 12.94 -52.57
CA GLU A 1122 -28.31 12.40 -53.94
C GLU A 1122 -28.67 13.47 -54.98
N GLY A 1123 -28.35 13.22 -56.26
CA GLY A 1123 -28.78 14.05 -57.38
C GLY A 1123 -28.21 15.47 -57.38
N GLU A 1124 -29.00 16.46 -57.81
CA GLU A 1124 -28.57 17.87 -57.96
C GLU A 1124 -28.08 18.54 -56.65
N VAL A 1125 -28.37 17.94 -55.50
CA VAL A 1125 -27.90 18.40 -54.18
C VAL A 1125 -26.40 18.12 -53.98
N LEU A 1126 -25.85 17.11 -54.66
CA LEU A 1126 -24.42 16.81 -54.66
C LEU A 1126 -23.72 17.41 -55.87
N LYS A 1127 -22.78 18.33 -55.64
CA LYS A 1127 -21.89 18.91 -56.66
C LYS A 1127 -20.72 17.96 -57.01
N SER A 1128 -20.99 16.67 -57.12
CA SER A 1128 -20.00 15.65 -57.47
C SER A 1128 -19.66 15.75 -58.96
N GLY A 1129 -18.57 16.43 -59.31
CA GLY A 1129 -18.22 16.82 -60.69
C GLY A 1129 -17.79 15.68 -61.62
N GLY A 1130 -18.09 14.42 -61.29
CA GLY A 1130 -17.55 13.24 -61.97
C GLY A 1130 -16.06 12.99 -61.73
N GLU A 1131 -15.44 13.75 -60.83
CA GLU A 1131 -14.02 13.67 -60.48
C GLU A 1131 -13.74 12.49 -59.52
N LYS A 1132 -12.47 12.06 -59.46
CA LYS A 1132 -12.03 11.01 -58.53
C LYS A 1132 -11.58 11.64 -57.21
N TYR A 1133 -12.32 11.39 -56.14
CA TYR A 1133 -11.98 11.86 -54.80
C TYR A 1133 -11.30 10.74 -54.00
N GLY A 1134 -10.30 11.11 -53.18
CA GLY A 1134 -9.62 10.22 -52.24
C GLY A 1134 -9.83 10.60 -50.77
N PHE A 1135 -10.28 11.83 -50.51
CA PHE A 1135 -10.55 12.33 -49.17
C PHE A 1135 -11.90 13.04 -49.11
N VAL A 1136 -12.56 12.93 -47.96
CA VAL A 1136 -13.83 13.59 -47.64
C VAL A 1136 -13.68 14.31 -46.30
N LYS A 1137 -14.14 15.56 -46.22
CA LYS A 1137 -14.18 16.35 -44.99
C LYS A 1137 -15.62 16.68 -44.65
N MET A 1138 -16.14 16.07 -43.59
CA MET A 1138 -17.46 16.42 -43.03
C MET A 1138 -17.29 17.54 -42.03
N VAL A 1139 -18.15 18.55 -42.11
CA VAL A 1139 -18.22 19.70 -41.21
C VAL A 1139 -19.60 19.73 -40.58
N ILE A 1140 -19.66 19.77 -39.25
CA ILE A 1140 -20.89 19.88 -38.46
C ILE A 1140 -20.97 21.28 -37.86
N ILE A 1141 -22.18 21.84 -37.79
CA ILE A 1141 -22.40 23.24 -37.44
C ILE A 1141 -23.53 23.35 -36.39
N PRO A 1142 -23.34 24.09 -35.27
CA PRO A 1142 -22.05 24.62 -34.80
C PRO A 1142 -21.15 23.52 -34.20
N ASP A 1143 -21.77 22.54 -33.54
CA ASP A 1143 -21.18 21.41 -32.83
C ASP A 1143 -22.21 20.26 -32.78
N GLY A 1144 -21.84 19.10 -32.24
CA GLY A 1144 -22.78 18.02 -31.93
C GLY A 1144 -22.26 16.61 -32.17
N GLY A 1145 -23.19 15.66 -32.25
CA GLY A 1145 -22.92 14.23 -32.44
C GLY A 1145 -23.43 13.67 -33.77
N VAL A 1146 -22.60 12.87 -34.42
CA VAL A 1146 -22.92 12.10 -35.65
C VAL A 1146 -22.55 10.64 -35.43
N LYS A 1147 -23.42 9.74 -35.87
CA LYS A 1147 -23.28 8.29 -35.69
C LYS A 1147 -22.44 7.66 -36.78
N ARG A 1148 -22.78 7.90 -38.05
CA ARG A 1148 -22.06 7.38 -39.22
C ARG A 1148 -22.02 8.40 -40.35
N ILE A 1149 -21.00 8.27 -41.20
CA ILE A 1149 -21.02 8.81 -42.56
C ILE A 1149 -20.78 7.68 -43.57
N ARG A 1150 -21.62 7.61 -44.60
CA ARG A 1150 -21.48 6.68 -45.74
C ARG A 1150 -21.17 7.49 -46.98
N VAL A 1151 -20.16 7.06 -47.73
CA VAL A 1151 -19.74 7.68 -48.99
C VAL A 1151 -19.91 6.65 -50.09
N PHE A 1152 -21.15 6.50 -50.55
CA PHE A 1152 -21.47 5.54 -51.61
C PHE A 1152 -20.98 6.07 -52.95
N GLY A 1153 -20.12 5.29 -53.59
CA GLY A 1153 -19.54 5.63 -54.88
C GLY A 1153 -19.07 4.39 -55.63
N ARG A 1154 -18.56 4.61 -56.83
CA ARG A 1154 -17.98 3.57 -57.70
C ARG A 1154 -16.48 3.79 -57.86
N GLN A 1155 -15.76 2.74 -58.24
CA GLN A 1155 -14.36 2.87 -58.63
C GLN A 1155 -14.24 3.77 -59.85
N GLY A 1156 -13.27 4.68 -59.82
CA GLY A 1156 -13.04 5.67 -60.87
C GLY A 1156 -11.95 5.25 -61.84
#